data_AF-A0A0B1TNF1-F1
#
_entry.id   AF-A0A0B1TNF1-F1
#
_cell.length_a   1.000
_cell.length_b   1.000
_cell.length_c   1.000
_cell.angle_alpha   90.00
_cell.angle_beta   90.00
_cell.angle_gamma   90.00
#
_symmetry.space_group_name_H-M   'P 1'
#
loop_
_entity.id
_entity.type
_entity.pdbx_description
1 polymer ?
#
loop_
_entity_poly.entity_id
_entity_poly.type
_entity_poly.pdbx_seq_one_letter_code
_entity_poly.pdbx_strand_id
1 'polypeptide(L)'
;LSSRLVQLVADANRLLGDPEGVPAQYRPSAEDLVGECKKAVTLLQDAPKSHPSVQALEAALSTAETMVPILEERANNWDAFVRIRDEADIELDKLRRPLDEVLQKPRRPINDAKRDFDVISEERKKTNILGDKVRQLQQLSELLDPLESAYADVRFIDVDSEQMEKQYDDVLNELSAEIEDENLLSDSVDHFNTEMNALSDLLAGQPSKENIENIEQFQLPALRAQLSMLKEKHDEANHARKHVDPDSSRLAALEDRVQSVDALLQEAKKAIEKDEQERLIVTLTIRLSQLENLPLRELTEDSLNDLENQVRSLPQEKAEPLQKQIEDLRTAKKQQDDTIRDTTQRLAQIEEAIAALPTAQDIPTLEDKLRRMHDIREDLLNLEITAEKEIDDRAENDRKTIDDMTKHDEEQLQKMLTERDLRDAATQSLDQLEQELADLEQSLPVPSMSSSDVIAFQQGKTPKLVAKLEAIGDVPADLLPKKEDLSHRIDDVNRKLDDQVNDLKRFEEKTTELQNVIDDCRGKLRKRDTAEPIETVQKDAEDLSAILATIDAIPQEELSPRNQLARDANTIKEQAKEHLSTLRKALTDEEKARENQNELKNKLSAIADSLNKVDPENVEAAQQLVSTLEPEIQKLAGIADTCDQFANTSSPIVSHDDLDKTLPDQVRDLQNKCNEVKTKAEQLAQLNAVAPEILSISESLQQHPEELPSNLNEQQSVLEDLETKKQRLENLLQTIPSGDATEELRQKSEWDLSKLKDLLKRLGDSVGDKLAALAAFNAARKDAEDQLLAITAPVSEEKTPDELKKDEESLARLQQSISQLDRDRLDEEQKDEHAQLLDRINKTLDVIKVCF
;
A
#
# COMPACT_ATOMS: atom_id res chain seq x y z
N LEU A 1 62.54 55.26 -3.80
CA LEU A 1 61.77 54.67 -2.69
C LEU A 1 60.34 55.20 -2.66
N SER A 2 60.12 56.52 -2.52
CA SER A 2 58.78 57.12 -2.67
C SER A 2 58.07 56.73 -3.98
N SER A 3 58.76 56.73 -5.12
CA SER A 3 58.20 56.26 -6.39
C SER A 3 57.84 54.77 -6.44
N ARG A 4 58.56 53.92 -5.68
CA ARG A 4 58.31 52.47 -5.64
C ARG A 4 57.13 52.14 -4.75
N LEU A 5 57.02 52.77 -3.57
CA LEU A 5 55.90 52.58 -2.67
C LEU A 5 54.59 53.08 -3.28
N VAL A 6 54.60 54.25 -3.94
CA VAL A 6 53.44 54.76 -4.70
C VAL A 6 53.02 53.79 -5.80
N GLN A 7 53.98 53.19 -6.52
CA GLN A 7 53.69 52.19 -7.54
C GLN A 7 53.04 50.94 -6.93
N LEU A 8 53.59 50.41 -5.83
CA LEU A 8 53.03 49.23 -5.17
C LEU A 8 51.61 49.49 -4.61
N VAL A 9 51.34 50.68 -4.08
CA VAL A 9 50.00 51.10 -3.64
C VAL A 9 49.02 51.17 -4.82
N ALA A 10 49.47 51.69 -5.97
CA ALA A 10 48.65 51.72 -7.19
C ALA A 10 48.38 50.31 -7.74
N ASP A 11 49.40 49.45 -7.76
CA ASP A 11 49.30 48.05 -8.21
C ASP A 11 48.37 47.25 -7.28
N ALA A 12 48.46 47.45 -5.96
CA ALA A 12 47.57 46.86 -4.97
C ALA A 12 46.11 47.32 -5.11
N ASN A 13 45.88 48.62 -5.35
CA ASN A 13 44.52 49.15 -5.56
C ASN A 13 43.91 48.57 -6.83
N ARG A 14 44.73 48.45 -7.89
CA ARG A 14 44.31 47.79 -9.12
C ARG A 14 43.95 46.34 -8.85
N LEU A 15 44.79 45.60 -8.14
CA LEU A 15 44.55 44.18 -7.83
C LEU A 15 43.28 43.96 -6.98
N LEU A 16 42.93 44.87 -6.06
CA LEU A 16 41.72 44.77 -5.25
C LEU A 16 40.43 45.14 -6.03
N GLY A 17 40.53 46.02 -7.03
CA GLY A 17 39.39 46.47 -7.83
C GLY A 17 39.24 45.77 -9.19
N ASP A 18 40.15 44.86 -9.54
CA ASP A 18 40.15 44.16 -10.82
C ASP A 18 39.32 42.86 -10.74
N PRO A 19 38.19 42.76 -11.46
CA PRO A 19 37.37 41.55 -11.47
C PRO A 19 38.09 40.32 -12.07
N GLU A 20 39.11 40.53 -12.90
CA GLU A 20 39.97 39.48 -13.47
C GLU A 20 41.33 39.41 -12.76
N GLY A 21 41.46 40.04 -11.59
CA GLY A 21 42.70 40.09 -10.82
C GLY A 21 43.21 38.70 -10.43
N VAL A 22 44.53 38.52 -10.37
CA VAL A 22 45.15 37.22 -10.00
C VAL A 22 45.18 37.08 -8.47
N PRO A 23 44.32 36.25 -7.85
CA PRO A 23 44.13 36.27 -6.38
C PRO A 23 45.36 35.79 -5.61
N ALA A 24 46.16 34.92 -6.24
CA ALA A 24 47.44 34.47 -5.70
C ALA A 24 48.46 35.60 -5.47
N GLN A 25 48.21 36.80 -6.01
CA GLN A 25 49.08 37.97 -5.81
C GLN A 25 48.72 38.80 -4.56
N TYR A 26 47.58 38.55 -3.88
CA TYR A 26 47.20 39.34 -2.71
C TYR A 26 48.26 39.24 -1.58
N ARG A 27 48.68 38.03 -1.24
CA ARG A 27 49.70 37.79 -0.19
C ARG A 27 51.10 38.31 -0.58
N PRO A 28 51.66 37.98 -1.76
CA PRO A 28 52.91 38.59 -2.23
C PRO A 28 52.87 40.12 -2.25
N SER A 29 51.76 40.72 -2.68
CA SER A 29 51.61 42.19 -2.73
C SER A 29 51.57 42.82 -1.34
N ALA A 30 50.94 42.15 -0.36
CA ALA A 30 50.97 42.56 1.04
C ALA A 30 52.40 42.48 1.61
N GLU A 31 53.11 41.37 1.38
CA GLU A 31 54.48 41.17 1.84
C GLU A 31 55.45 42.21 1.25
N ASP A 32 55.33 42.51 -0.05
CA ASP A 32 56.12 43.54 -0.73
C ASP A 32 55.82 44.95 -0.17
N LEU A 33 54.55 45.28 0.09
CA LEU A 33 54.16 46.54 0.73
C LEU A 33 54.73 46.63 2.16
N VAL A 34 54.61 45.58 2.97
CA VAL A 34 55.20 45.53 4.32
C VAL A 34 56.72 45.73 4.27
N GLY A 35 57.39 45.09 3.32
CA GLY A 35 58.83 45.21 3.10
C GLY A 35 59.26 46.64 2.76
N GLU A 36 58.53 47.32 1.86
CA GLU A 36 58.81 48.70 1.47
C GLU A 36 58.37 49.74 2.52
N CYS A 37 57.27 49.50 3.25
CA CYS A 37 56.86 50.32 4.39
C CYS A 37 57.95 50.37 5.48
N LYS A 38 58.56 49.22 5.82
CA LYS A 38 59.68 49.16 6.79
C LYS A 38 60.90 49.99 6.32
N LYS A 39 61.20 49.98 5.02
CA LYS A 39 62.27 50.81 4.44
C LYS A 39 61.91 52.29 4.43
N ALA A 40 60.64 52.63 4.20
CA ALA A 40 60.16 54.01 4.23
C ALA A 40 60.17 54.59 5.65
N VAL A 41 59.73 53.83 6.65
CA VAL A 41 59.76 54.22 8.08
C VAL A 41 61.19 54.50 8.55
N THR A 42 62.14 53.63 8.20
CA THR A 42 63.56 53.83 8.55
C THR A 42 64.16 55.06 7.88
N LEU A 43 63.77 55.38 6.65
CA LEU A 43 64.23 56.59 5.95
C LEU A 43 63.59 57.90 6.46
N LEU A 44 62.36 57.84 6.97
CA LEU A 44 61.65 58.98 7.54
C LEU A 44 62.19 59.41 8.92
N GLN A 45 62.88 58.51 9.65
CA GLN A 45 63.49 58.82 10.95
C GLN A 45 64.60 59.88 10.85
N ASP A 46 65.34 59.91 9.74
CA ASP A 46 66.51 60.78 9.54
C ASP A 46 66.25 61.96 8.58
N ALA A 47 65.01 62.13 8.08
CA ALA A 47 64.69 63.07 7.00
C ALA A 47 64.11 64.42 7.51
N PRO A 48 64.43 65.56 6.83
CA PRO A 48 63.88 66.87 7.17
C PRO A 48 62.40 66.99 6.79
N LYS A 49 61.54 67.23 7.80
CA LYS A 49 60.06 67.24 7.71
C LYS A 49 59.46 68.29 6.75
N SER A 50 60.24 69.27 6.32
CA SER A 50 59.78 70.35 5.41
C SER A 50 59.97 70.02 3.92
N HIS A 51 60.55 68.88 3.56
CA HIS A 51 60.80 68.53 2.16
C HIS A 51 59.55 67.92 1.51
N PRO A 52 59.10 68.38 0.32
CA PRO A 52 57.91 67.85 -0.36
C PRO A 52 57.91 66.32 -0.58
N SER A 53 59.08 65.73 -0.82
CA SER A 53 59.23 64.27 -0.98
C SER A 53 59.01 63.47 0.31
N VAL A 54 59.16 64.10 1.48
CA VAL A 54 58.88 63.49 2.79
C VAL A 54 57.36 63.43 2.99
N GLN A 55 56.64 64.51 2.71
CA GLN A 55 55.17 64.54 2.75
C GLN A 55 54.54 63.53 1.78
N ALA A 56 55.07 63.43 0.56
CA ALA A 56 54.61 62.45 -0.42
C ALA A 56 54.89 60.98 0.01
N LEU A 57 56.01 60.75 0.71
CA LEU A 57 56.35 59.43 1.25
C LEU A 57 55.50 59.08 2.48
N GLU A 58 55.21 60.02 3.37
CA GLU A 58 54.31 59.85 4.52
C GLU A 58 52.88 59.55 4.07
N ALA A 59 52.36 60.24 3.05
CA ALA A 59 51.04 59.97 2.49
C ALA A 59 50.96 58.57 1.84
N ALA A 60 51.98 58.19 1.06
CA ALA A 60 52.07 56.87 0.46
C ALA A 60 52.24 55.74 1.50
N LEU A 61 53.00 56.00 2.57
CA LEU A 61 53.15 55.10 3.71
C LEU A 61 51.84 54.89 4.45
N SER A 62 51.12 55.96 4.77
CA SER A 62 49.82 55.86 5.43
C SER A 62 48.81 55.07 4.59
N THR A 63 48.80 55.30 3.27
CA THR A 63 47.94 54.53 2.36
C THR A 63 48.36 53.06 2.32
N ALA A 64 49.66 52.77 2.19
CA ALA A 64 50.18 51.41 2.19
C ALA A 64 49.86 50.67 3.51
N GLU A 65 50.03 51.32 4.66
CA GLU A 65 49.71 50.75 5.98
C GLU A 65 48.22 50.42 6.13
N THR A 66 47.32 51.19 5.52
CA THR A 66 45.88 50.87 5.48
C THR A 66 45.54 49.72 4.52
N MET A 67 46.33 49.50 3.47
CA MET A 67 46.06 48.49 2.44
C MET A 67 46.60 47.09 2.78
N VAL A 68 47.70 47.01 3.53
CA VAL A 68 48.29 45.73 3.98
C VAL A 68 47.25 44.82 4.66
N PRO A 69 46.49 45.25 5.70
CA PRO A 69 45.54 44.36 6.35
C PRO A 69 44.39 43.93 5.42
N ILE A 70 43.98 44.79 4.48
CA ILE A 70 42.94 44.48 3.48
C ILE A 70 43.43 43.38 2.54
N LEU A 71 44.68 43.48 2.05
CA LEU A 71 45.28 42.44 1.18
C LEU A 71 45.50 41.12 1.93
N GLU A 72 45.91 41.16 3.19
CA GLU A 72 46.07 39.96 4.03
C GLU A 72 44.73 39.26 4.28
N GLU A 73 43.68 40.01 4.60
CA GLU A 73 42.33 39.49 4.76
C GLU A 73 41.81 38.88 3.44
N ARG A 74 41.96 39.61 2.33
CA ARG A 74 41.61 39.14 0.98
C ARG A 74 42.34 37.84 0.62
N ALA A 75 43.63 37.74 0.94
CA ALA A 75 44.41 36.53 0.71
C ALA A 75 43.93 35.34 1.57
N ASN A 76 43.57 35.59 2.83
CA ASN A 76 43.05 34.55 3.71
C ASN A 76 41.66 34.06 3.27
N ASN A 77 40.80 34.97 2.81
CA ASN A 77 39.51 34.63 2.22
C ASN A 77 39.67 33.80 0.95
N TRP A 78 40.66 34.13 0.10
CA TRP A 78 40.98 33.33 -1.09
C TRP A 78 41.49 31.93 -0.73
N ASP A 79 42.39 31.79 0.24
CA ASP A 79 42.87 30.47 0.67
C ASP A 79 41.74 29.60 1.26
N ALA A 80 40.83 30.23 2.02
CA ALA A 80 39.65 29.54 2.52
C ALA A 80 38.73 29.11 1.36
N PHE A 81 38.52 29.98 0.37
CA PHE A 81 37.73 29.67 -0.82
C PHE A 81 38.29 28.47 -1.58
N VAL A 82 39.58 28.48 -1.91
CA VAL A 82 40.25 27.37 -2.61
C VAL A 82 40.14 26.07 -1.83
N ARG A 83 40.36 26.10 -0.51
CA ARG A 83 40.23 24.90 0.33
C ARG A 83 38.82 24.31 0.28
N ILE A 84 37.78 25.14 0.45
CA ILE A 84 36.39 24.67 0.44
C ILE A 84 36.01 24.17 -0.97
N ARG A 85 36.51 24.81 -2.03
CA ARG A 85 36.27 24.40 -3.42
C ARG A 85 36.87 23.03 -3.69
N ASP A 86 38.15 22.84 -3.35
CA ASP A 86 38.83 21.56 -3.54
C ASP A 86 38.18 20.45 -2.67
N GLU A 87 37.69 20.77 -1.47
CA GLU A 87 36.89 19.85 -0.66
C GLU A 87 35.56 19.49 -1.33
N ALA A 88 34.87 20.46 -1.93
CA ALA A 88 33.62 20.24 -2.65
C ALA A 88 33.82 19.34 -3.88
N ASP A 89 34.88 19.56 -4.66
CA ASP A 89 35.24 18.70 -5.80
C ASP A 89 35.50 17.25 -5.36
N ILE A 90 36.23 17.07 -4.25
CA ILE A 90 36.49 15.73 -3.68
C ILE A 90 35.19 15.04 -3.25
N GLU A 91 34.27 15.76 -2.60
CA GLU A 91 32.98 15.20 -2.20
C GLU A 91 32.09 14.89 -3.42
N LEU A 92 32.13 15.75 -4.44
CA LEU A 92 31.41 15.53 -5.69
C LEU A 92 31.89 14.25 -6.39
N ASP A 93 33.20 14.04 -6.50
CA ASP A 93 33.78 12.81 -7.06
C ASP A 93 33.41 11.56 -6.24
N LYS A 94 33.40 11.67 -4.91
CA LYS A 94 32.99 10.56 -4.03
C LYS A 94 31.53 10.19 -4.23
N LEU A 95 30.65 11.18 -4.31
CA LEU A 95 29.23 10.98 -4.53
C LEU A 95 28.93 10.53 -5.97
N ARG A 96 29.76 10.86 -6.95
CA ARG A 96 29.55 10.43 -8.34
C ARG A 96 29.90 8.96 -8.58
N ARG A 97 30.92 8.43 -7.89
CA ARG A 97 31.42 7.06 -8.12
C ARG A 97 30.35 5.96 -7.97
N PRO A 98 29.55 5.90 -6.90
CA PRO A 98 28.51 4.87 -6.76
C PRO A 98 27.48 4.90 -7.90
N LEU A 99 27.10 6.10 -8.33
CA LEU A 99 26.17 6.32 -9.43
C LEU A 99 26.76 5.79 -10.76
N ASP A 100 28.01 6.13 -11.06
CA ASP A 100 28.70 5.64 -12.26
C ASP A 100 28.87 4.11 -12.23
N GLU A 101 29.18 3.53 -11.07
CA GLU A 101 29.28 2.08 -10.90
C GLU A 101 27.96 1.37 -11.21
N VAL A 102 26.82 1.94 -10.81
CA VAL A 102 25.49 1.37 -11.11
C VAL A 102 25.13 1.53 -12.59
N LEU A 103 25.37 2.71 -13.16
CA LEU A 103 25.08 3.00 -14.58
C LEU A 103 25.90 2.15 -15.55
N GLN A 104 27.12 1.74 -15.17
CA GLN A 104 27.99 0.92 -16.00
C GLN A 104 27.69 -0.59 -15.90
N LYS A 105 26.90 -1.02 -14.92
CA LYS A 105 26.53 -2.43 -14.80
C LYS A 105 25.65 -2.85 -15.98
N PRO A 106 25.83 -4.08 -16.50
CA PRO A 106 24.85 -4.65 -17.41
C PRO A 106 23.51 -4.85 -16.70
N ARG A 107 22.47 -5.13 -17.49
CA ARG A 107 21.19 -5.62 -16.96
C ARG A 107 21.42 -6.81 -16.03
N ARG A 108 20.70 -6.84 -14.92
CA ARG A 108 20.95 -7.77 -13.81
C ARG A 108 19.64 -8.23 -13.18
N PRO A 109 19.64 -9.36 -12.47
CA PRO A 109 18.42 -9.86 -11.85
C PRO A 109 17.89 -8.89 -10.79
N ILE A 110 16.58 -8.97 -10.54
CA ILE A 110 15.84 -8.07 -9.65
C ILE A 110 16.47 -7.89 -8.27
N ASN A 111 17.03 -8.97 -7.69
CA ASN A 111 17.64 -8.91 -6.35
C ASN A 111 18.92 -8.05 -6.33
N ASP A 112 19.70 -8.07 -7.40
CA ASP A 112 20.90 -7.25 -7.50
C ASP A 112 20.53 -5.80 -7.84
N ALA A 113 19.49 -5.58 -8.64
CA ALA A 113 18.94 -4.25 -8.89
C ALA A 113 18.38 -3.59 -7.60
N LYS A 114 17.70 -4.36 -6.74
CA LYS A 114 17.23 -3.91 -5.42
C LYS A 114 18.38 -3.45 -4.52
N ARG A 115 19.49 -4.21 -4.49
CA ARG A 115 20.69 -3.79 -3.73
C ARG A 115 21.28 -2.50 -4.27
N ASP A 116 21.32 -2.35 -5.59
CA ASP A 116 21.81 -1.11 -6.19
C ASP A 116 20.90 0.08 -5.88
N PHE A 117 19.58 -0.11 -5.91
CA PHE A 117 18.61 0.90 -5.47
C PHE A 117 18.88 1.32 -4.01
N ASP A 118 19.08 0.36 -3.11
CA ASP A 118 19.37 0.65 -1.70
C ASP A 118 20.67 1.45 -1.54
N VAL A 119 21.74 1.07 -2.26
CA VAL A 119 23.03 1.78 -2.25
C VAL A 119 22.86 3.21 -2.76
N ILE A 120 22.22 3.40 -3.91
CA ILE A 120 22.02 4.72 -4.53
C ILE A 120 21.12 5.60 -3.67
N SER A 121 20.09 5.03 -3.03
CA SER A 121 19.20 5.75 -2.10
C SER A 121 19.95 6.27 -0.88
N GLU A 122 20.85 5.46 -0.29
CA GLU A 122 21.67 5.89 0.83
C GLU A 122 22.72 6.94 0.44
N GLU A 123 23.34 6.84 -0.73
CA GLU A 123 24.28 7.86 -1.21
C GLU A 123 23.56 9.17 -1.59
N ARG A 124 22.35 9.09 -2.17
CA ARG A 124 21.51 10.27 -2.46
C ARG A 124 21.19 11.10 -1.21
N LYS A 125 21.01 10.46 -0.05
CA LYS A 125 20.78 11.20 1.23
C LYS A 125 21.98 12.05 1.65
N LYS A 126 23.18 11.75 1.16
CA LYS A 126 24.41 12.46 1.52
C LYS A 126 24.69 13.70 0.67
N THR A 127 23.95 13.92 -0.43
CA THR A 127 24.22 15.03 -1.38
C THR A 127 24.07 16.42 -0.75
N ASN A 128 23.27 16.55 0.32
CA ASN A 128 23.12 17.79 1.08
C ASN A 128 24.45 18.41 1.55
N ILE A 129 25.50 17.60 1.71
CA ILE A 129 26.84 18.08 2.07
C ILE A 129 27.38 19.08 1.03
N LEU A 130 27.05 18.94 -0.25
CA LEU A 130 27.46 19.85 -1.31
C LEU A 130 26.71 21.18 -1.23
N GLY A 131 25.42 21.16 -0.91
CA GLY A 131 24.63 22.39 -0.71
C GLY A 131 25.19 23.29 0.39
N ASP A 132 25.66 22.69 1.50
CA ASP A 132 26.34 23.42 2.58
C ASP A 132 27.69 24.02 2.13
N LYS A 133 28.42 23.32 1.25
CA LYS A 133 29.69 23.80 0.69
C LYS A 133 29.48 24.92 -0.33
N VAL A 134 28.49 24.80 -1.21
CA VAL A 134 28.11 25.86 -2.17
C VAL A 134 27.73 27.14 -1.42
N ARG A 135 26.95 27.05 -0.33
CA ARG A 135 26.62 28.22 0.49
C ARG A 135 27.86 28.90 1.10
N GLN A 136 28.82 28.12 1.58
CA GLN A 136 30.08 28.66 2.10
C GLN A 136 30.92 29.32 1.01
N LEU A 137 31.01 28.70 -0.17
CA LEU A 137 31.71 29.27 -1.33
C LEU A 137 31.06 30.57 -1.80
N GLN A 138 29.73 30.64 -1.81
CA GLN A 138 28.97 31.85 -2.15
C GLN A 138 29.33 33.01 -1.18
N GLN A 139 29.31 32.76 0.13
CA GLN A 139 29.69 33.76 1.14
C GLN A 139 31.15 34.23 0.96
N LEU A 140 32.08 33.30 0.71
CA LEU A 140 33.48 33.64 0.48
C LEU A 140 33.68 34.40 -0.84
N SER A 141 32.90 34.11 -1.88
CA SER A 141 32.94 34.83 -3.15
C SER A 141 32.48 36.29 -3.01
N GLU A 142 31.48 36.56 -2.17
CA GLU A 142 31.03 37.92 -1.82
C GLU A 142 32.08 38.71 -1.05
N LEU A 143 32.84 38.06 -0.16
CA LEU A 143 33.99 38.67 0.52
C LEU A 143 35.18 38.92 -0.43
N LEU A 144 35.16 38.31 -1.62
CA LEU A 144 36.18 38.46 -2.67
C LEU A 144 35.71 39.35 -3.82
N ASP A 145 34.56 40.00 -3.72
CA ASP A 145 34.03 40.92 -4.74
C ASP A 145 35.07 42.02 -5.09
N PRO A 146 35.34 42.30 -6.38
CA PRO A 146 34.59 41.89 -7.57
C PRO A 146 35.14 40.68 -8.33
N LEU A 147 35.86 39.75 -7.69
CA LEU A 147 36.56 38.66 -8.39
C LEU A 147 35.61 37.68 -9.11
N GLU A 148 35.55 37.73 -10.44
CA GLU A 148 34.64 36.93 -11.26
C GLU A 148 34.96 35.43 -11.23
N SER A 149 36.24 35.06 -11.12
CA SER A 149 36.64 33.65 -11.10
C SER A 149 36.06 32.90 -9.90
N ALA A 150 35.92 33.56 -8.75
CA ALA A 150 35.31 32.94 -7.56
C ALA A 150 33.81 32.66 -7.79
N TYR A 151 33.08 33.62 -8.37
CA TYR A 151 31.67 33.41 -8.72
C TYR A 151 31.47 32.35 -9.81
N ALA A 152 32.39 32.23 -10.77
CA ALA A 152 32.35 31.20 -11.79
C ALA A 152 32.52 29.80 -11.19
N ASP A 153 33.52 29.59 -10.33
CA ASP A 153 33.76 28.32 -9.64
C ASP A 153 32.56 27.89 -8.79
N VAL A 154 31.92 28.83 -8.07
CA VAL A 154 30.68 28.54 -7.31
C VAL A 154 29.57 28.03 -8.23
N ARG A 155 29.35 28.70 -9.36
CA ARG A 155 28.32 28.28 -10.33
C ARG A 155 28.59 26.90 -10.92
N PHE A 156 29.84 26.56 -11.20
CA PHE A 156 30.19 25.23 -11.71
C PHE A 156 29.85 24.14 -10.70
N ILE A 157 30.24 24.30 -9.44
CA ILE A 157 29.95 23.32 -8.38
C ILE A 157 28.45 23.22 -8.11
N ASP A 158 27.74 24.35 -8.11
CA ASP A 158 26.28 24.37 -7.91
C ASP A 158 25.55 23.59 -9.01
N VAL A 159 25.87 23.88 -10.28
CA VAL A 159 25.30 23.17 -11.43
C VAL A 159 25.65 21.68 -11.42
N ASP A 160 26.90 21.31 -11.12
CA ASP A 160 27.30 19.90 -11.08
C ASP A 160 26.62 19.17 -9.91
N SER A 161 26.42 19.83 -8.77
CA SER A 161 25.66 19.30 -7.64
C SER A 161 24.20 19.06 -8.02
N GLU A 162 23.51 20.04 -8.59
CA GLU A 162 22.11 19.90 -9.05
C GLU A 162 21.97 18.81 -10.11
N GLN A 163 22.90 18.76 -11.06
CA GLN A 163 22.90 17.75 -12.12
C GLN A 163 23.12 16.35 -11.58
N MET A 164 24.01 16.18 -10.59
CA MET A 164 24.25 14.89 -9.93
C MET A 164 23.03 14.45 -9.13
N GLU A 165 22.40 15.34 -8.36
CA GLU A 165 21.15 15.06 -7.65
C GLU A 165 20.04 14.58 -8.59
N LYS A 166 19.89 15.26 -9.73
CA LYS A 166 18.93 14.86 -10.75
C LYS A 166 19.25 13.48 -11.32
N GLN A 167 20.52 13.15 -11.58
CA GLN A 167 20.89 11.82 -12.08
C GLN A 167 20.61 10.72 -11.05
N TYR A 168 20.83 11.00 -9.76
CA TYR A 168 20.44 10.09 -8.69
C TYR A 168 18.93 9.82 -8.72
N ASP A 169 18.12 10.88 -8.80
CA ASP A 169 16.66 10.77 -8.81
C ASP A 169 16.16 10.04 -10.07
N ASP A 170 16.73 10.34 -11.24
CA ASP A 170 16.42 9.66 -12.50
C ASP A 170 16.72 8.15 -12.40
N VAL A 171 17.90 7.76 -11.90
CA VAL A 171 18.30 6.36 -11.74
C VAL A 171 17.44 5.63 -10.70
N LEU A 172 17.11 6.28 -9.58
CA LEU A 172 16.22 5.71 -8.57
C LEU A 172 14.83 5.47 -9.13
N ASN A 173 14.27 6.42 -9.88
CA ASN A 173 12.96 6.29 -10.51
C ASN A 173 12.96 5.18 -11.56
N GLU A 174 13.99 5.10 -12.41
CA GLU A 174 14.14 4.03 -13.39
C GLU A 174 14.25 2.66 -12.69
N LEU A 175 15.12 2.52 -11.69
CA LEU A 175 15.26 1.28 -10.94
C LEU A 175 13.97 0.88 -10.23
N SER A 176 13.27 1.81 -9.56
CA SER A 176 12.02 1.52 -8.87
C SER A 176 10.96 1.02 -9.84
N ALA A 177 10.75 1.73 -10.96
CA ALA A 177 9.77 1.36 -11.97
C ALA A 177 10.06 -0.02 -12.57
N GLU A 178 11.33 -0.30 -12.90
CA GLU A 178 11.72 -1.60 -13.46
C GLU A 178 11.63 -2.74 -12.43
N ILE A 179 11.96 -2.48 -11.16
CA ILE A 179 11.81 -3.45 -10.07
C ILE A 179 10.34 -3.76 -9.81
N GLU A 180 9.48 -2.74 -9.75
CA GLU A 180 8.03 -2.90 -9.56
C GLU A 180 7.41 -3.70 -10.69
N ASP A 181 7.72 -3.34 -11.95
CA ASP A 181 7.24 -4.05 -13.13
C ASP A 181 7.71 -5.51 -13.17
N GLU A 182 8.96 -5.81 -12.78
CA GLU A 182 9.44 -7.20 -12.69
C GLU A 182 8.79 -7.98 -11.54
N ASN A 183 8.51 -7.35 -10.39
CA ASN A 183 7.74 -8.02 -9.33
C ASN A 183 6.33 -8.36 -9.83
N LEU A 184 5.65 -7.44 -10.53
CA LEU A 184 4.32 -7.69 -11.09
C LEU A 184 4.33 -8.81 -12.13
N LEU A 185 5.36 -8.87 -12.98
CA LEU A 185 5.53 -9.94 -13.95
C LEU A 185 5.77 -11.29 -13.25
N SER A 186 6.64 -11.29 -12.23
CA SER A 186 6.91 -12.46 -11.37
C SER A 186 5.65 -12.97 -10.68
N ASP A 187 4.84 -12.09 -10.08
CA ASP A 187 3.60 -12.44 -9.39
C ASP A 187 2.58 -13.03 -10.37
N SER A 188 2.50 -12.46 -11.59
CA SER A 188 1.64 -12.99 -12.66
C SER A 188 2.08 -14.40 -13.09
N VAL A 189 3.40 -14.63 -13.21
CA VAL A 189 3.97 -15.96 -13.49
C VAL A 189 3.64 -16.95 -12.38
N ASP A 190 3.73 -16.56 -11.11
CA ASP A 190 3.46 -17.44 -9.96
C ASP A 190 1.97 -17.77 -9.81
N HIS A 191 1.10 -16.80 -10.07
CA HIS A 191 -0.34 -17.02 -10.13
C HIS A 191 -0.69 -18.01 -11.24
N PHE A 192 -0.17 -17.79 -12.45
CA PHE A 192 -0.38 -18.68 -13.61
C PHE A 192 0.16 -20.10 -13.34
N ASN A 193 1.31 -20.20 -12.67
CA ASN A 193 1.83 -21.48 -12.20
C ASN A 193 0.85 -22.19 -11.24
N THR A 194 0.26 -21.46 -10.30
CA THR A 194 -0.69 -22.03 -9.34
C THR A 194 -1.93 -22.57 -10.04
N GLU A 195 -2.48 -21.83 -11.01
CA GLU A 195 -3.61 -22.29 -11.82
C GLU A 195 -3.27 -23.56 -12.62
N MET A 196 -2.11 -23.59 -13.27
CA MET A 196 -1.66 -24.78 -14.01
C MET A 196 -1.44 -26.00 -13.10
N ASN A 197 -0.95 -25.80 -11.88
CA ASN A 197 -0.81 -26.88 -10.90
C ASN A 197 -2.17 -27.43 -10.49
N ALA A 198 -3.15 -26.57 -10.23
CA ALA A 198 -4.51 -27.00 -9.90
C ALA A 198 -5.16 -27.82 -11.04
N LEU A 199 -4.95 -27.43 -12.29
CA LEU A 199 -5.40 -28.22 -13.44
C LEU A 199 -4.66 -29.55 -13.56
N SER A 200 -3.34 -29.54 -13.34
CA SER A 200 -2.53 -30.76 -13.36
C SER A 200 -3.00 -31.76 -12.31
N ASP A 201 -3.27 -31.29 -11.08
CA ASP A 201 -3.76 -32.12 -9.98
C ASP A 201 -5.17 -32.67 -10.26
N LEU A 202 -6.05 -31.84 -10.84
CA LEU A 202 -7.40 -32.26 -11.25
C LEU A 202 -7.35 -33.35 -12.34
N LEU A 203 -6.43 -33.21 -13.31
CA LEU A 203 -6.24 -34.18 -14.40
C LEU A 203 -5.54 -35.46 -13.94
N ALA A 204 -4.62 -35.38 -12.98
CA ALA A 204 -3.92 -36.54 -12.42
C ALA A 204 -4.81 -37.43 -11.54
N GLY A 205 -5.96 -36.94 -11.08
CA GLY A 205 -6.96 -37.69 -10.33
C GLY A 205 -7.87 -38.57 -11.21
N GLN A 206 -9.15 -38.62 -10.87
CA GLN A 206 -10.21 -39.21 -11.71
C GLN A 206 -11.17 -38.08 -12.15
N PRO A 207 -10.77 -37.28 -13.16
CA PRO A 207 -11.63 -36.21 -13.65
C PRO A 207 -12.92 -36.79 -14.25
N SER A 208 -14.03 -36.07 -14.11
CA SER A 208 -15.27 -36.39 -14.81
C SER A 208 -15.18 -35.96 -16.29
N LYS A 209 -16.05 -36.48 -17.14
CA LYS A 209 -16.15 -36.08 -18.55
C LYS A 209 -16.42 -34.59 -18.71
N GLU A 210 -17.31 -34.04 -17.87
CA GLU A 210 -17.61 -32.61 -17.83
C GLU A 210 -16.38 -31.78 -17.45
N ASN A 211 -15.55 -32.25 -16.50
CA ASN A 211 -14.31 -31.57 -16.15
C ASN A 211 -13.33 -31.53 -17.33
N ILE A 212 -13.16 -32.64 -18.05
CA ILE A 212 -12.28 -32.69 -19.24
C ILE A 212 -12.78 -31.75 -20.34
N GLU A 213 -14.08 -31.77 -20.64
CA GLU A 213 -14.68 -30.89 -21.65
C GLU A 213 -14.53 -29.42 -21.27
N ASN A 214 -14.74 -29.07 -20.00
CA ASN A 214 -14.57 -27.71 -19.51
C ASN A 214 -13.11 -27.23 -19.61
N ILE A 215 -12.14 -28.09 -19.25
CA ILE A 215 -10.71 -27.78 -19.37
C ILE A 215 -10.34 -27.58 -20.85
N GLU A 216 -10.78 -28.48 -21.73
CA GLU A 216 -10.48 -28.45 -23.18
C GLU A 216 -11.07 -27.22 -23.87
N GLN A 217 -12.34 -26.89 -23.58
CA GLN A 217 -13.06 -25.83 -24.30
C GLN A 217 -12.82 -24.43 -23.74
N PHE A 218 -12.58 -24.29 -22.43
CA PHE A 218 -12.57 -22.98 -21.78
C PHE A 218 -11.23 -22.69 -21.08
N GLN A 219 -10.81 -23.53 -20.13
CA GLN A 219 -9.69 -23.20 -19.26
C GLN A 219 -8.35 -23.22 -19.99
N LEU A 220 -8.06 -24.25 -20.79
CA LEU A 220 -6.79 -24.35 -21.51
C LEU A 220 -6.64 -23.29 -22.62
N PRO A 221 -7.67 -22.96 -23.42
CA PRO A 221 -7.61 -21.81 -24.33
C PRO A 221 -7.40 -20.47 -23.61
N ALA A 222 -8.07 -20.25 -22.47
CA ALA A 222 -7.87 -19.04 -21.66
C ALA A 222 -6.43 -18.93 -21.14
N LEU A 223 -5.86 -20.03 -20.64
CA LEU A 223 -4.47 -20.08 -20.19
C LEU A 223 -3.48 -19.79 -21.33
N ARG A 224 -3.73 -20.32 -22.54
CA ARG A 224 -2.91 -20.02 -23.73
C ARG A 224 -2.95 -18.54 -24.11
N ALA A 225 -4.12 -17.91 -24.02
CA ALA A 225 -4.27 -16.48 -24.29
C ALA A 225 -3.53 -15.63 -23.24
N GLN A 226 -3.68 -15.96 -21.96
CA GLN A 226 -2.97 -15.29 -20.87
C GLN A 226 -1.44 -15.44 -21.00
N LEU A 227 -0.94 -16.64 -21.32
CA LEU A 227 0.48 -16.87 -21.59
C LEU A 227 0.97 -16.01 -22.76
N SER A 228 0.19 -15.87 -23.84
CA SER A 228 0.54 -15.00 -24.96
C SER A 228 0.66 -13.54 -24.55
N MET A 229 -0.28 -13.04 -23.73
CA MET A 229 -0.21 -11.67 -23.20
C MET A 229 1.01 -11.48 -22.29
N LEU A 230 1.33 -12.50 -21.49
CA LEU A 230 2.49 -12.46 -20.60
C LEU A 230 3.82 -12.44 -21.39
N LYS A 231 3.90 -13.18 -22.50
CA LYS A 231 5.03 -13.12 -23.43
C LYS A 231 5.20 -11.74 -24.05
N GLU A 232 4.10 -11.12 -24.51
CA GLU A 232 4.15 -9.77 -25.08
C GLU A 232 4.65 -8.74 -24.05
N LYS A 233 4.14 -8.81 -22.81
CA LYS A 233 4.63 -7.96 -21.70
C LYS A 233 6.10 -8.21 -21.37
N HIS A 234 6.52 -9.48 -21.36
CA HIS A 234 7.92 -9.85 -21.14
C HIS A 234 8.83 -9.30 -22.24
N ASP A 235 8.41 -9.41 -23.50
CA ASP A 235 9.14 -8.86 -24.63
C ASP A 235 9.22 -7.34 -24.55
N GLU A 236 8.10 -6.65 -24.26
CA GLU A 236 8.08 -5.20 -24.06
C GLU A 236 9.05 -4.77 -22.95
N ALA A 237 9.00 -5.44 -21.79
CA ALA A 237 9.94 -5.25 -20.69
C ALA A 237 11.39 -5.46 -21.13
N ASN A 238 11.68 -6.53 -21.88
CA ASN A 238 13.04 -6.82 -22.34
C ASN A 238 13.59 -5.74 -23.31
N HIS A 239 12.73 -5.07 -24.06
CA HIS A 239 13.14 -3.97 -24.94
C HIS A 239 13.23 -2.63 -24.21
N ALA A 240 12.32 -2.35 -23.27
CA ALA A 240 12.20 -1.05 -22.62
C ALA A 240 13.19 -0.86 -21.45
N ARG A 241 13.50 -1.92 -20.70
CA ARG A 241 14.29 -1.84 -19.46
C ARG A 241 15.78 -1.64 -19.71
N LYS A 242 16.42 -0.90 -18.80
CA LYS A 242 17.85 -0.54 -18.83
C LYS A 242 18.64 -1.28 -17.75
N HIS A 243 18.06 -1.52 -16.58
CA HIS A 243 18.76 -1.96 -15.38
C HIS A 243 18.41 -3.39 -14.97
N VAL A 244 17.13 -3.76 -15.04
CA VAL A 244 16.61 -5.06 -14.61
C VAL A 244 16.49 -6.00 -15.81
N ASP A 245 17.06 -7.20 -15.67
CA ASP A 245 16.92 -8.28 -16.65
C ASP A 245 15.64 -9.09 -16.36
N PRO A 246 14.67 -9.18 -17.29
CA PRO A 246 13.47 -9.98 -17.11
C PRO A 246 13.78 -11.49 -17.06
N ASP A 247 13.19 -12.23 -16.12
CA ASP A 247 13.46 -13.66 -15.97
C ASP A 247 12.81 -14.53 -17.07
N SER A 248 13.52 -14.65 -18.19
CA SER A 248 13.11 -15.45 -19.35
C SER A 248 13.02 -16.95 -19.04
N SER A 249 13.73 -17.44 -18.02
CA SER A 249 13.75 -18.87 -17.67
C SER A 249 12.42 -19.31 -17.08
N ARG A 250 11.78 -18.44 -16.29
CA ARG A 250 10.47 -18.71 -15.68
C ARG A 250 9.36 -18.73 -16.73
N LEU A 251 9.39 -17.82 -17.69
CA LEU A 251 8.44 -17.80 -18.79
C LEU A 251 8.54 -19.06 -19.66
N ALA A 252 9.77 -19.50 -19.99
CA ALA A 252 9.99 -20.75 -20.72
C ALA A 252 9.44 -21.97 -19.95
N ALA A 253 9.63 -22.01 -18.63
CA ALA A 253 9.07 -23.07 -17.79
C ALA A 253 7.53 -23.08 -17.78
N LEU A 254 6.86 -21.93 -17.95
CA LEU A 254 5.40 -21.87 -18.13
C LEU A 254 4.98 -22.53 -19.44
N GLU A 255 5.71 -22.30 -20.53
CA GLU A 255 5.41 -22.90 -21.84
C GLU A 255 5.47 -24.43 -21.77
N ASP A 256 6.53 -24.97 -21.17
CA ASP A 256 6.71 -26.40 -20.98
C ASP A 256 5.58 -27.00 -20.12
N ARG A 257 5.11 -26.26 -19.11
CA ARG A 257 3.99 -26.69 -18.25
C ARG A 257 2.65 -26.67 -18.97
N VAL A 258 2.36 -25.67 -19.80
CA VAL A 258 1.14 -25.68 -20.63
C VAL A 258 1.13 -26.89 -21.57
N GLN A 259 2.28 -27.23 -22.16
CA GLN A 259 2.40 -28.45 -22.96
C GLN A 259 2.20 -29.73 -22.14
N SER A 260 2.72 -29.76 -20.91
CA SER A 260 2.51 -30.88 -19.98
C SER A 260 1.04 -31.05 -19.60
N VAL A 261 0.31 -29.96 -19.31
CA VAL A 261 -1.13 -29.99 -19.02
C VAL A 261 -1.93 -30.48 -20.23
N ASP A 262 -1.58 -30.03 -21.44
CA ASP A 262 -2.21 -30.50 -22.68
C ASP A 262 -2.01 -32.01 -22.87
N ALA A 263 -0.80 -32.52 -22.60
CA ALA A 263 -0.53 -33.96 -22.65
C ALA A 263 -1.33 -34.76 -21.62
N LEU A 264 -1.42 -34.27 -20.37
CA LEU A 264 -2.22 -34.90 -19.31
C LEU A 264 -3.71 -34.92 -19.66
N LEU A 265 -4.23 -33.84 -20.24
CA LEU A 265 -5.62 -33.74 -20.68
C LEU A 265 -5.94 -34.80 -21.75
N GLN A 266 -5.05 -34.98 -22.73
CA GLN A 266 -5.22 -36.00 -23.77
C GLN A 266 -5.19 -37.42 -23.20
N GLU A 267 -4.36 -37.69 -22.20
CA GLU A 267 -4.32 -39.01 -21.55
C GLU A 267 -5.57 -39.26 -20.71
N ALA A 268 -6.02 -38.29 -19.93
CA ALA A 268 -7.26 -38.38 -19.14
C ALA A 268 -8.49 -38.61 -20.05
N LYS A 269 -8.54 -37.95 -21.21
CA LYS A 269 -9.62 -38.13 -22.19
C LYS A 269 -9.68 -39.57 -22.71
N LYS A 270 -8.54 -40.13 -23.11
CA LYS A 270 -8.45 -41.54 -23.52
C LYS A 270 -8.84 -42.50 -22.40
N ALA A 271 -8.48 -42.20 -21.14
CA ALA A 271 -8.82 -43.03 -20.00
C ALA A 271 -10.34 -43.07 -19.75
N ILE A 272 -11.04 -41.92 -19.82
CA ILE A 272 -12.51 -41.87 -19.69
C ILE A 272 -13.19 -42.61 -20.84
N GLU A 273 -12.76 -42.38 -22.09
CA GLU A 273 -13.33 -43.10 -23.25
C GLU A 273 -13.18 -44.61 -23.10
N LYS A 274 -12.05 -45.08 -22.54
CA LYS A 274 -11.82 -46.49 -22.23
C LYS A 274 -12.74 -47.00 -21.12
N ASP A 275 -12.94 -46.25 -20.04
CA ASP A 275 -13.86 -46.63 -18.94
C ASP A 275 -15.32 -46.70 -19.43
N GLU A 276 -15.77 -45.75 -20.25
CA GLU A 276 -17.10 -45.77 -20.87
C GLU A 276 -17.30 -47.02 -21.73
N GLN A 277 -16.30 -47.39 -22.54
CA GLN A 277 -16.33 -48.61 -23.34
C GLN A 277 -16.40 -49.88 -22.48
N GLU A 278 -15.63 -49.94 -21.39
CA GLU A 278 -15.62 -51.09 -20.48
C GLU A 278 -16.94 -51.25 -19.73
N ARG A 279 -17.56 -50.15 -19.28
CA ARG A 279 -18.91 -50.18 -18.69
C ARG A 279 -19.98 -50.64 -19.68
N LEU A 280 -19.88 -50.22 -20.94
CA LEU A 280 -20.80 -50.66 -21.99
C LEU A 280 -20.69 -52.17 -22.23
N ILE A 281 -19.46 -52.71 -22.24
CA ILE A 281 -19.21 -54.15 -22.38
C ILE A 281 -19.84 -54.94 -21.23
N VAL A 282 -19.64 -54.51 -19.98
CA VAL A 282 -20.26 -55.17 -18.81
C VAL A 282 -21.79 -55.17 -18.93
N THR A 283 -22.37 -54.04 -19.31
CA THR A 283 -23.83 -53.90 -19.50
C THR A 283 -24.36 -54.85 -20.57
N LEU A 284 -23.67 -54.94 -21.72
CA LEU A 284 -24.04 -55.84 -22.82
C LEU A 284 -23.89 -57.31 -22.43
N THR A 285 -22.85 -57.66 -21.66
CA THR A 285 -22.61 -59.01 -21.15
C THR A 285 -23.74 -59.45 -20.20
N ILE A 286 -24.17 -58.56 -19.29
CA ILE A 286 -25.29 -58.85 -18.38
C ILE A 286 -26.58 -59.08 -19.18
N ARG A 287 -26.89 -58.23 -20.15
CA ARG A 287 -28.09 -58.40 -21.00
C ARG A 287 -28.05 -59.71 -21.81
N LEU A 288 -26.89 -60.08 -22.36
CA LEU A 288 -26.73 -61.36 -23.06
C LEU A 288 -26.96 -62.54 -22.13
N SER A 289 -26.40 -62.51 -20.91
CA SER A 289 -26.65 -63.56 -19.92
C SER A 289 -28.12 -63.64 -19.49
N GLN A 290 -28.85 -62.53 -19.46
CA GLN A 290 -30.30 -62.53 -19.21
C GLN A 290 -31.07 -63.20 -20.36
N LEU A 291 -30.67 -62.96 -21.61
CA LEU A 291 -31.26 -63.62 -22.78
C LEU A 291 -30.92 -65.11 -22.84
N GLU A 292 -29.72 -65.52 -22.43
CA GLU A 292 -29.34 -66.94 -22.32
C GLU A 292 -30.20 -67.70 -21.30
N ASN A 293 -30.68 -67.02 -20.25
CA ASN A 293 -31.53 -67.60 -19.21
C ASN A 293 -33.03 -67.58 -19.56
N LEU A 294 -33.44 -66.95 -20.67
CA LEU A 294 -34.83 -66.97 -21.13
C LEU A 294 -35.13 -68.29 -21.86
N PRO A 295 -36.35 -68.86 -21.72
CA PRO A 295 -36.77 -69.97 -22.56
C PRO A 295 -36.67 -69.57 -24.03
N LEU A 296 -35.99 -70.37 -24.85
CA LEU A 296 -35.75 -70.13 -26.29
C LEU A 296 -37.03 -69.83 -27.10
N ARG A 297 -38.20 -70.25 -26.61
CA ARG A 297 -39.53 -69.95 -27.16
C ARG A 297 -39.91 -68.47 -27.05
N GLU A 298 -39.51 -67.80 -25.97
CA GLU A 298 -39.81 -66.40 -25.68
C GLU A 298 -38.75 -65.43 -26.25
N LEU A 299 -37.64 -65.97 -26.77
CA LEU A 299 -36.59 -65.19 -27.42
C LEU A 299 -37.12 -64.55 -28.71
N THR A 300 -37.13 -63.23 -28.82
CA THR A 300 -37.59 -62.52 -30.03
C THR A 300 -36.41 -62.07 -30.88
N GLU A 301 -36.55 -62.15 -32.21
CA GLU A 301 -35.51 -61.74 -33.17
C GLU A 301 -35.15 -60.24 -33.02
N ASP A 302 -36.12 -59.41 -32.63
CA ASP A 302 -35.93 -57.97 -32.42
C ASP A 302 -34.99 -57.68 -31.24
N SER A 303 -35.08 -58.45 -30.15
CA SER A 303 -34.20 -58.30 -28.97
C SER A 303 -32.74 -58.65 -29.27
N LEU A 304 -32.50 -59.61 -30.16
CA LEU A 304 -31.17 -59.99 -30.64
C LEU A 304 -30.60 -58.93 -31.60
N ASN A 305 -31.42 -58.37 -32.48
CA ASN A 305 -31.02 -57.29 -33.39
C ASN A 305 -30.61 -56.00 -32.64
N ASP A 306 -31.33 -55.63 -31.58
CA ASP A 306 -31.02 -54.45 -30.78
C ASP A 306 -29.68 -54.56 -30.03
N LEU A 307 -29.34 -55.76 -29.54
CA LEU A 307 -28.03 -56.04 -28.95
C LEU A 307 -26.91 -56.04 -30.01
N GLU A 308 -27.15 -56.62 -31.18
CA GLU A 308 -26.17 -56.67 -32.26
C GLU A 308 -25.78 -55.25 -32.73
N ASN A 309 -26.75 -54.34 -32.84
CA ASN A 309 -26.52 -52.94 -33.19
C ASN A 309 -25.70 -52.19 -32.13
N GLN A 310 -25.89 -52.48 -30.84
CA GLN A 310 -25.09 -51.89 -29.76
C GLN A 310 -23.69 -52.49 -29.65
N VAL A 311 -23.48 -53.75 -30.04
CA VAL A 311 -22.15 -54.38 -30.08
C VAL A 311 -21.30 -53.85 -31.25
N ARG A 312 -21.91 -53.42 -32.35
CA ARG A 312 -21.22 -52.84 -33.52
C ARG A 312 -20.54 -51.49 -33.24
N SER A 313 -20.88 -50.79 -32.15
CA SER A 313 -20.20 -49.55 -31.75
C SER A 313 -18.91 -49.78 -30.95
N LEU A 314 -18.59 -51.03 -30.60
CA LEU A 314 -17.36 -51.40 -29.91
C LEU A 314 -16.20 -51.71 -30.87
N PRO A 315 -14.94 -51.58 -30.43
CA PRO A 315 -13.78 -52.05 -31.20
C PRO A 315 -13.85 -53.55 -31.52
N GLN A 316 -13.40 -53.93 -32.72
CA GLN A 316 -13.59 -55.27 -33.30
C GLN A 316 -13.13 -56.42 -32.38
N GLU A 317 -11.97 -56.30 -31.73
CA GLU A 317 -11.44 -57.33 -30.81
C GLU A 317 -12.37 -57.63 -29.63
N LYS A 318 -13.09 -56.63 -29.12
CA LYS A 318 -13.99 -56.78 -27.97
C LYS A 318 -15.43 -57.12 -28.40
N ALA A 319 -15.80 -56.82 -29.65
CA ALA A 319 -17.12 -57.10 -30.23
C ALA A 319 -17.28 -58.57 -30.68
N GLU A 320 -16.22 -59.20 -31.18
CA GLU A 320 -16.23 -60.59 -31.68
C GLU A 320 -16.78 -61.64 -30.69
N PRO A 321 -16.36 -61.70 -29.40
CA PRO A 321 -16.89 -62.70 -28.48
C PRO A 321 -18.39 -62.52 -28.19
N LEU A 322 -18.87 -61.27 -28.10
CA LEU A 322 -20.28 -60.96 -27.87
C LEU A 322 -21.13 -61.26 -29.13
N GLN A 323 -20.60 -61.00 -30.33
CA GLN A 323 -21.26 -61.38 -31.59
C GLN A 323 -21.40 -62.89 -31.73
N LYS A 324 -20.38 -63.64 -31.31
CA LYS A 324 -20.42 -65.11 -31.34
C LYS A 324 -21.52 -65.67 -30.42
N GLN A 325 -21.67 -65.15 -29.22
CA GLN A 325 -22.73 -65.56 -28.30
C GLN A 325 -24.14 -65.27 -28.84
N ILE A 326 -24.32 -64.13 -29.52
CA ILE A 326 -25.60 -63.81 -30.21
C ILE A 326 -25.91 -64.85 -31.30
N GLU A 327 -24.91 -65.28 -32.07
CA GLU A 327 -25.09 -66.29 -33.12
C GLU A 327 -25.35 -67.69 -32.55
N ASP A 328 -24.69 -68.05 -31.45
CA ASP A 328 -24.93 -69.31 -30.74
C ASP A 328 -26.38 -69.39 -30.21
N LEU A 329 -26.95 -68.27 -29.73
CA LEU A 329 -28.37 -68.18 -29.35
C LEU A 329 -29.34 -68.34 -30.54
N ARG A 330 -29.01 -67.74 -31.71
CA ARG A 330 -29.81 -67.92 -32.94
C ARG A 330 -29.83 -69.37 -33.42
N THR A 331 -28.68 -70.04 -33.38
CA THR A 331 -28.58 -71.44 -33.82
C THR A 331 -29.31 -72.39 -32.89
N ALA A 332 -29.22 -72.20 -31.57
CA ALA A 332 -29.95 -72.98 -30.58
C ALA A 332 -31.47 -72.85 -30.74
N LYS A 333 -31.99 -71.64 -30.98
CA LYS A 333 -33.42 -71.39 -31.23
C LYS A 333 -33.91 -72.12 -32.49
N LYS A 334 -33.16 -72.02 -33.59
CA LYS A 334 -33.50 -72.69 -34.85
C LYS A 334 -33.54 -74.21 -34.71
N GLN A 335 -32.63 -74.79 -33.94
CA GLN A 335 -32.55 -76.22 -33.73
C GLN A 335 -33.74 -76.76 -32.92
N GLN A 336 -34.23 -76.01 -31.93
CA GLN A 336 -35.43 -76.39 -31.18
C GLN A 336 -36.70 -76.41 -32.06
N ASP A 337 -36.86 -75.42 -32.94
CA ASP A 337 -38.01 -75.34 -33.85
C ASP A 337 -38.04 -76.49 -34.87
N ASP A 338 -36.87 -76.97 -35.30
CA ASP A 338 -36.76 -78.12 -36.22
C ASP A 338 -37.08 -79.46 -35.54
N THR A 339 -36.74 -79.65 -34.26
CA THR A 339 -37.04 -80.88 -33.48
C THR A 339 -38.55 -81.06 -33.24
N ILE A 340 -39.28 -79.97 -32.96
CA ILE A 340 -40.75 -79.95 -32.78
C ILE A 340 -41.49 -80.55 -33.98
N ARG A 341 -40.95 -80.33 -35.19
CA ARG A 341 -41.55 -80.82 -36.43
C ARG A 341 -41.38 -82.33 -36.64
N ASP A 342 -40.27 -82.94 -36.20
CA ASP A 342 -39.98 -84.37 -36.44
C ASP A 342 -40.78 -85.31 -35.51
N THR A 343 -41.01 -84.90 -34.27
CA THR A 343 -41.72 -85.71 -33.25
C THR A 343 -43.20 -85.89 -33.56
N THR A 344 -43.84 -84.87 -34.14
CA THR A 344 -45.25 -84.92 -34.56
C THR A 344 -45.51 -86.04 -35.59
N GLN A 345 -44.51 -86.41 -36.39
CA GLN A 345 -44.64 -87.43 -37.42
C GLN A 345 -44.53 -88.87 -36.88
N ARG A 346 -43.85 -89.09 -35.74
CA ARG A 346 -43.65 -90.41 -35.13
C ARG A 346 -44.84 -90.90 -34.30
N LEU A 347 -45.55 -89.97 -33.63
CA LEU A 347 -46.74 -90.27 -32.81
C LEU A 347 -47.83 -91.04 -33.56
N ALA A 348 -48.05 -90.73 -34.84
CA ALA A 348 -49.08 -91.36 -35.67
C ALA A 348 -48.84 -92.87 -35.99
N GLN A 349 -47.63 -93.39 -35.79
CA GLN A 349 -47.31 -94.80 -36.07
C GLN A 349 -47.57 -95.73 -34.89
N ILE A 350 -47.60 -95.19 -33.67
CA ILE A 350 -47.72 -95.95 -32.41
C ILE A 350 -49.18 -96.30 -32.11
N GLU A 351 -50.12 -95.41 -32.46
CA GLU A 351 -51.56 -95.59 -32.28
C GLU A 351 -52.10 -96.88 -32.96
N GLU A 352 -51.45 -97.38 -34.02
CA GLU A 352 -51.84 -98.59 -34.77
C GLU A 352 -51.47 -99.91 -34.05
N ALA A 353 -50.44 -99.92 -33.19
CA ALA A 353 -49.94 -101.12 -32.51
C ALA A 353 -50.72 -101.51 -31.25
N ILE A 354 -51.40 -100.55 -30.60
CA ILE A 354 -52.15 -100.73 -29.35
C ILE A 354 -53.37 -101.66 -29.52
N ALA A 355 -53.92 -101.79 -30.73
CA ALA A 355 -55.17 -102.52 -30.99
C ALA A 355 -55.09 -104.08 -30.94
N ALA A 356 -53.95 -104.70 -30.60
CA ALA A 356 -53.67 -106.14 -30.86
C ALA A 356 -53.29 -107.07 -29.66
N LEU A 357 -53.58 -106.76 -28.38
CA LEU A 357 -53.08 -107.50 -27.17
C LEU A 357 -54.00 -108.61 -26.54
N PRO A 358 -53.47 -109.65 -25.80
CA PRO A 358 -54.22 -110.82 -25.23
C PRO A 358 -54.65 -110.77 -23.72
N THR A 359 -55.48 -111.72 -23.21
CA THR A 359 -56.42 -111.52 -22.05
C THR A 359 -56.45 -112.49 -20.81
N ALA A 360 -55.37 -113.16 -20.33
CA ALA A 360 -55.40 -114.05 -19.10
C ALA A 360 -54.35 -113.68 -17.99
N GLN A 361 -54.53 -114.07 -16.70
CA GLN A 361 -53.83 -113.51 -15.49
C GLN A 361 -53.26 -114.51 -14.41
N ASP A 362 -51.92 -114.55 -14.23
CA ASP A 362 -51.11 -115.13 -13.11
C ASP A 362 -49.66 -114.53 -13.12
N ILE A 363 -48.85 -114.50 -12.01
CA ILE A 363 -47.60 -113.67 -11.90
C ILE A 363 -46.65 -113.77 -13.11
N PRO A 364 -46.27 -114.94 -13.64
CA PRO A 364 -45.41 -115.04 -14.83
C PRO A 364 -46.10 -114.60 -16.13
N THR A 365 -47.43 -114.68 -16.19
CA THR A 365 -48.26 -114.32 -17.35
C THR A 365 -48.65 -112.82 -17.34
N LEU A 366 -48.75 -112.24 -16.14
CA LEU A 366 -48.79 -110.79 -15.88
C LEU A 366 -47.45 -110.17 -16.27
N GLU A 367 -46.32 -110.80 -15.95
CA GLU A 367 -44.99 -110.39 -16.40
C GLU A 367 -44.83 -110.42 -17.93
N ASP A 368 -45.40 -111.42 -18.64
CA ASP A 368 -45.30 -111.54 -20.11
C ASP A 368 -46.26 -110.61 -20.88
N LYS A 369 -47.44 -110.32 -20.30
CA LYS A 369 -48.38 -109.29 -20.77
C LYS A 369 -47.84 -107.88 -20.51
N LEU A 370 -47.25 -107.63 -19.34
CA LEU A 370 -46.50 -106.42 -19.01
C LEU A 370 -45.29 -106.26 -19.94
N ARG A 371 -44.64 -107.34 -20.38
CA ARG A 371 -43.49 -107.27 -21.31
C ARG A 371 -43.86 -106.75 -22.72
N ARG A 372 -44.97 -107.20 -23.31
CA ARG A 372 -45.44 -106.67 -24.62
C ARG A 372 -46.03 -105.27 -24.51
N MET A 373 -46.62 -104.93 -23.36
CA MET A 373 -47.03 -103.56 -23.05
C MET A 373 -45.82 -102.66 -22.78
N HIS A 374 -44.73 -103.20 -22.25
CA HIS A 374 -43.44 -102.51 -22.10
C HIS A 374 -42.84 -102.16 -23.45
N ASP A 375 -42.86 -103.05 -24.45
CA ASP A 375 -42.33 -102.74 -25.79
C ASP A 375 -43.09 -101.57 -26.46
N ILE A 376 -44.43 -101.52 -26.35
CA ILE A 376 -45.26 -100.40 -26.85
C ILE A 376 -45.07 -99.14 -26.00
N ARG A 377 -44.91 -99.28 -24.68
CA ARG A 377 -44.59 -98.19 -23.75
C ARG A 377 -43.20 -97.62 -24.02
N GLU A 378 -42.25 -98.43 -24.45
CA GLU A 378 -40.87 -98.03 -24.76
C GLU A 378 -40.80 -97.24 -26.07
N ASP A 379 -41.61 -97.59 -27.07
CA ASP A 379 -41.79 -96.77 -28.27
C ASP A 379 -42.47 -95.42 -27.96
N LEU A 380 -43.43 -95.37 -27.01
CA LEU A 380 -44.03 -94.12 -26.49
C LEU A 380 -43.07 -93.30 -25.61
N LEU A 381 -42.13 -93.95 -24.92
CA LEU A 381 -41.09 -93.31 -24.13
C LEU A 381 -39.96 -92.74 -24.98
N ASN A 382 -39.72 -93.31 -26.17
CA ASN A 382 -38.69 -92.86 -27.12
C ASN A 382 -39.14 -91.74 -28.07
N LEU A 383 -40.35 -91.18 -27.86
CA LEU A 383 -40.77 -89.91 -28.45
C LEU A 383 -40.11 -88.74 -27.71
N GLU A 384 -39.35 -87.92 -28.45
CA GLU A 384 -38.75 -86.70 -27.90
C GLU A 384 -39.85 -85.73 -27.42
N ILE A 385 -39.69 -85.22 -26.19
CA ILE A 385 -40.59 -84.22 -25.61
C ILE A 385 -40.40 -82.92 -26.37
N THR A 386 -41.40 -82.55 -27.15
CA THR A 386 -41.44 -81.27 -27.84
C THR A 386 -42.42 -80.41 -27.10
N ALA A 387 -41.88 -79.53 -26.23
CA ALA A 387 -42.54 -78.69 -25.23
C ALA A 387 -43.72 -77.84 -25.77
N GLU A 388 -44.74 -78.55 -26.25
CA GLU A 388 -45.84 -78.08 -27.06
C GLU A 388 -47.06 -78.91 -26.62
N LYS A 389 -47.86 -78.27 -25.77
CA LYS A 389 -48.93 -78.89 -24.98
C LYS A 389 -49.93 -79.74 -25.80
N GLU A 390 -50.17 -79.39 -27.07
CA GLU A 390 -51.08 -80.14 -27.96
C GLU A 390 -50.51 -81.47 -28.51
N ILE A 391 -49.18 -81.63 -28.53
CA ILE A 391 -48.47 -82.87 -28.91
C ILE A 391 -48.34 -83.75 -27.67
N ASP A 392 -47.99 -83.14 -26.52
CA ASP A 392 -47.91 -83.83 -25.23
C ASP A 392 -49.29 -84.37 -24.79
N ASP A 393 -50.39 -83.62 -24.95
CA ASP A 393 -51.75 -84.07 -24.59
C ASP A 393 -52.22 -85.27 -25.43
N ARG A 394 -51.75 -85.40 -26.68
CA ARG A 394 -52.05 -86.56 -27.56
C ARG A 394 -51.26 -87.80 -27.14
N ALA A 395 -49.96 -87.65 -26.92
CA ALA A 395 -49.12 -88.72 -26.38
C ALA A 395 -49.58 -89.20 -24.99
N GLU A 396 -50.07 -88.28 -24.16
CA GLU A 396 -50.59 -88.57 -22.81
C GLU A 396 -51.90 -89.37 -22.85
N ASN A 397 -52.75 -89.17 -23.86
CA ASN A 397 -54.01 -89.92 -23.99
C ASN A 397 -53.78 -91.39 -24.41
N ASP A 398 -52.79 -91.65 -25.27
CA ASP A 398 -52.38 -93.01 -25.63
C ASP A 398 -51.59 -93.69 -24.52
N ARG A 399 -50.72 -92.95 -23.81
CA ARG A 399 -50.07 -93.40 -22.56
C ARG A 399 -51.10 -93.79 -21.52
N LYS A 400 -52.13 -92.97 -21.30
CA LYS A 400 -53.20 -93.25 -20.33
C LYS A 400 -53.98 -94.52 -20.65
N THR A 401 -54.19 -94.83 -21.94
CA THR A 401 -54.90 -96.05 -22.36
C THR A 401 -54.06 -97.32 -22.09
N ILE A 402 -52.74 -97.27 -22.30
CA ILE A 402 -51.80 -98.34 -21.91
C ILE A 402 -51.62 -98.39 -20.39
N ASP A 403 -51.53 -97.25 -19.71
CA ASP A 403 -51.34 -97.14 -18.26
C ASP A 403 -52.56 -97.64 -17.49
N ASP A 404 -53.80 -97.39 -17.93
CA ASP A 404 -55.01 -97.93 -17.27
C ASP A 404 -55.05 -99.47 -17.35
N MET A 405 -54.55 -100.06 -18.45
CA MET A 405 -54.37 -101.50 -18.60
C MET A 405 -53.18 -102.05 -17.78
N THR A 406 -52.12 -101.27 -17.60
CA THR A 406 -50.90 -101.61 -16.83
C THR A 406 -51.19 -101.54 -15.33
N LYS A 407 -51.90 -100.51 -14.90
CA LYS A 407 -52.23 -100.18 -13.51
C LYS A 407 -53.15 -101.21 -12.84
N HIS A 408 -54.09 -101.78 -13.60
CA HIS A 408 -54.90 -102.89 -13.10
C HIS A 408 -54.05 -104.14 -12.73
N ASP A 409 -53.03 -104.40 -13.53
CA ASP A 409 -52.11 -105.54 -13.37
C ASP A 409 -50.94 -105.21 -12.38
N GLU A 410 -50.55 -103.92 -12.20
CA GLU A 410 -49.55 -103.41 -11.24
C GLU A 410 -50.09 -103.14 -9.82
N GLU A 411 -51.36 -102.74 -9.62
CA GLU A 411 -51.95 -102.48 -8.29
C GLU A 411 -51.94 -103.74 -7.39
N GLN A 412 -51.96 -104.92 -8.02
CA GLN A 412 -51.85 -106.21 -7.35
C GLN A 412 -50.41 -106.49 -6.85
N LEU A 413 -49.41 -105.79 -7.39
CA LEU A 413 -47.98 -105.84 -7.02
C LEU A 413 -47.60 -104.70 -6.05
N GLN A 414 -48.23 -103.51 -6.17
CA GLN A 414 -47.87 -102.27 -5.46
C GLN A 414 -48.25 -102.22 -3.96
N LYS A 415 -49.20 -103.03 -3.50
CA LYS A 415 -49.60 -103.08 -2.07
C LYS A 415 -48.46 -103.52 -1.14
N MET A 416 -47.42 -104.14 -1.70
CA MET A 416 -46.26 -104.64 -0.97
C MET A 416 -45.12 -103.60 -0.80
N LEU A 417 -45.24 -102.38 -1.33
CA LEU A 417 -44.14 -101.38 -1.39
C LEU A 417 -44.35 -100.08 -0.58
N THR A 418 -45.55 -99.71 -0.14
CA THR A 418 -45.89 -98.36 0.38
C THR A 418 -45.52 -98.03 1.85
N GLU A 419 -45.13 -98.99 2.69
CA GLU A 419 -44.77 -98.72 4.10
C GLU A 419 -43.35 -98.13 4.28
N ARG A 420 -42.51 -98.16 3.24
CA ARG A 420 -41.11 -97.74 3.31
C ARG A 420 -40.89 -96.23 3.17
N ASP A 421 -41.69 -95.55 2.34
CA ASP A 421 -41.36 -94.20 1.85
C ASP A 421 -41.78 -93.05 2.80
N LEU A 422 -42.60 -93.30 3.82
CA LEU A 422 -43.04 -92.27 4.79
C LEU A 422 -41.95 -91.83 5.78
N ARG A 423 -40.92 -92.66 6.01
CA ARG A 423 -39.85 -92.40 7.00
C ARG A 423 -38.76 -91.46 6.47
N ASP A 424 -38.48 -91.51 5.17
CA ASP A 424 -37.36 -90.78 4.57
C ASP A 424 -37.67 -89.27 4.40
N ALA A 425 -38.95 -88.87 4.34
CA ALA A 425 -39.38 -87.49 4.12
C ALA A 425 -39.19 -86.54 5.33
N ALA A 426 -39.29 -87.04 6.57
CA ALA A 426 -39.17 -86.21 7.77
C ALA A 426 -37.72 -85.79 8.07
N THR A 427 -36.77 -86.69 7.79
CA THR A 427 -35.32 -86.46 8.01
C THR A 427 -34.78 -85.38 7.08
N GLN A 428 -35.20 -85.41 5.80
CA GLN A 428 -34.75 -84.45 4.79
C GLN A 428 -35.19 -83.00 5.10
N SER A 429 -36.34 -82.81 5.75
CA SER A 429 -36.87 -81.47 6.08
C SER A 429 -36.16 -80.80 7.26
N LEU A 430 -35.72 -81.57 8.28
CA LEU A 430 -34.91 -81.06 9.39
C LEU A 430 -33.51 -80.62 8.92
N ASP A 431 -32.87 -81.40 8.05
CA ASP A 431 -31.52 -81.11 7.53
C ASP A 431 -31.50 -79.86 6.64
N GLN A 432 -32.57 -79.63 5.88
CA GLN A 432 -32.71 -78.43 5.06
C GLN A 432 -32.82 -77.14 5.91
N LEU A 433 -33.50 -77.20 7.06
CA LEU A 433 -33.64 -76.04 7.97
C LEU A 433 -32.32 -75.70 8.68
N GLU A 434 -31.53 -76.71 9.04
CA GLU A 434 -30.22 -76.54 9.66
C GLU A 434 -29.23 -75.83 8.73
N GLN A 435 -29.25 -76.16 7.44
CA GLN A 435 -28.42 -75.51 6.44
C GLN A 435 -28.81 -74.03 6.25
N GLU A 436 -30.10 -73.72 6.15
CA GLU A 436 -30.57 -72.33 5.99
C GLU A 436 -30.27 -71.44 7.22
N LEU A 437 -30.23 -72.04 8.43
CA LEU A 437 -29.83 -71.37 9.66
C LEU A 437 -28.33 -71.09 9.71
N ALA A 438 -27.50 -72.05 9.27
CA ALA A 438 -26.05 -71.87 9.19
C ALA A 438 -25.67 -70.74 8.21
N ASP A 439 -26.36 -70.67 7.06
CA ASP A 439 -26.15 -69.62 6.07
C ASP A 439 -26.54 -68.23 6.63
N LEU A 440 -27.58 -68.15 7.46
CA LEU A 440 -28.00 -66.89 8.10
C LEU A 440 -27.02 -66.46 9.20
N GLU A 441 -26.54 -67.38 10.04
CA GLU A 441 -25.53 -67.09 11.07
C GLU A 441 -24.22 -66.58 10.47
N GLN A 442 -23.83 -67.12 9.30
CA GLN A 442 -22.62 -66.70 8.59
C GLN A 442 -22.72 -65.30 7.97
N SER A 443 -23.94 -64.76 7.85
CA SER A 443 -24.23 -63.42 7.34
C SER A 443 -24.24 -62.32 8.42
N LEU A 444 -23.98 -62.66 9.68
CA LEU A 444 -23.91 -61.72 10.81
C LEU A 444 -22.46 -61.29 11.13
N PRO A 445 -22.21 -60.00 11.43
CA PRO A 445 -23.17 -58.89 11.44
C PRO A 445 -23.53 -58.44 10.02
N VAL A 446 -24.75 -57.94 9.82
CA VAL A 446 -25.21 -57.46 8.51
C VAL A 446 -24.41 -56.21 8.15
N PRO A 447 -23.67 -56.19 7.03
CA PRO A 447 -22.94 -54.99 6.60
C PRO A 447 -23.94 -53.97 6.01
N SER A 448 -24.64 -53.24 6.88
CA SER A 448 -25.45 -52.07 6.54
C SER A 448 -25.13 -50.90 7.46
N MET A 449 -25.28 -49.69 6.92
CA MET A 449 -25.08 -48.43 7.63
C MET A 449 -26.38 -47.82 8.19
N SER A 450 -27.55 -48.45 7.97
CA SER A 450 -28.83 -47.93 8.46
C SER A 450 -29.64 -48.95 9.26
N SER A 451 -30.29 -48.47 10.31
CA SER A 451 -31.19 -49.28 11.15
C SER A 451 -32.38 -49.84 10.35
N SER A 452 -32.85 -49.13 9.32
CA SER A 452 -33.95 -49.54 8.44
C SER A 452 -33.64 -50.81 7.66
N ASP A 453 -32.44 -50.92 7.10
CA ASP A 453 -32.06 -52.06 6.26
C ASP A 453 -31.89 -53.34 7.07
N VAL A 454 -31.36 -53.22 8.29
CA VAL A 454 -31.23 -54.35 9.23
C VAL A 454 -32.62 -54.82 9.69
N ILE A 455 -33.57 -53.90 9.92
CA ILE A 455 -34.98 -54.22 10.21
C ILE A 455 -35.64 -54.93 9.02
N ALA A 456 -35.43 -54.45 7.79
CA ALA A 456 -35.97 -55.09 6.59
C ALA A 456 -35.38 -56.50 6.38
N PHE A 457 -34.09 -56.69 6.65
CA PHE A 457 -33.42 -57.98 6.63
C PHE A 457 -34.01 -58.94 7.68
N GLN A 458 -34.18 -58.47 8.92
CA GLN A 458 -34.77 -59.24 10.02
C GLN A 458 -36.21 -59.69 9.70
N GLN A 459 -37.06 -58.77 9.22
CA GLN A 459 -38.45 -59.07 8.85
C GLN A 459 -38.57 -60.00 7.64
N GLY A 460 -37.59 -59.97 6.72
CA GLY A 460 -37.61 -60.79 5.50
C GLY A 460 -37.15 -62.23 5.68
N LYS A 461 -36.34 -62.53 6.72
CA LYS A 461 -35.62 -63.80 6.89
C LYS A 461 -36.05 -64.58 8.13
N THR A 462 -36.07 -63.98 9.32
CA THR A 462 -36.29 -64.74 10.56
C THR A 462 -37.70 -65.33 10.70
N PRO A 463 -38.79 -64.62 10.34
CA PRO A 463 -40.15 -65.17 10.39
C PRO A 463 -40.35 -66.39 9.47
N LYS A 464 -39.61 -66.48 8.35
CA LYS A 464 -39.69 -67.60 7.41
C LYS A 464 -39.09 -68.88 7.99
N LEU A 465 -38.01 -68.76 8.76
CA LEU A 465 -37.37 -69.89 9.44
C LEU A 465 -38.26 -70.44 10.57
N VAL A 466 -38.90 -69.53 11.33
CA VAL A 466 -39.89 -69.90 12.36
C VAL A 466 -41.06 -70.66 11.73
N ALA A 467 -41.62 -70.15 10.62
CA ALA A 467 -42.72 -70.81 9.91
C ALA A 467 -42.35 -72.20 9.34
N LYS A 468 -41.12 -72.36 8.83
CA LYS A 468 -40.61 -73.66 8.36
C LYS A 468 -40.41 -74.65 9.51
N LEU A 469 -39.96 -74.20 10.67
CA LEU A 469 -39.80 -75.04 11.86
C LEU A 469 -41.15 -75.54 12.42
N GLU A 470 -42.20 -74.70 12.35
CA GLU A 470 -43.56 -75.06 12.74
C GLU A 470 -44.24 -76.03 11.76
N ALA A 471 -43.94 -75.94 10.46
CA ALA A 471 -44.50 -76.81 9.41
C ALA A 471 -44.05 -78.28 9.50
N ILE A 472 -42.94 -78.55 10.20
CA ILE A 472 -42.47 -79.90 10.50
C ILE A 472 -43.33 -80.44 11.66
N GLY A 473 -44.42 -81.14 11.31
CA GLY A 473 -45.46 -81.69 12.21
C GLY A 473 -44.99 -82.82 13.16
N ASP A 474 -45.77 -83.89 13.34
CA ASP A 474 -45.43 -85.01 14.25
C ASP A 474 -44.13 -85.70 13.83
N VAL A 475 -43.05 -85.38 14.55
CA VAL A 475 -41.73 -85.94 14.32
C VAL A 475 -41.57 -87.22 15.16
N PRO A 476 -40.99 -88.30 14.60
CA PRO A 476 -40.58 -89.47 15.38
C PRO A 476 -39.76 -89.08 16.62
N ALA A 477 -39.98 -89.77 17.74
CA ALA A 477 -39.46 -89.38 19.06
C ALA A 477 -37.93 -89.23 19.13
N ASP A 478 -37.19 -89.87 18.22
CA ASP A 478 -35.74 -89.83 18.09
C ASP A 478 -35.19 -88.54 17.42
N LEU A 479 -36.02 -87.73 16.75
CA LEU A 479 -35.62 -86.51 16.04
C LEU A 479 -36.07 -85.20 16.73
N LEU A 480 -36.76 -85.27 17.88
CA LEU A 480 -37.20 -84.12 18.69
C LEU A 480 -36.06 -83.21 19.21
N PRO A 481 -34.93 -83.74 19.73
CA PRO A 481 -33.85 -82.89 20.26
C PRO A 481 -33.24 -81.96 19.21
N LYS A 482 -33.20 -82.38 17.95
CA LYS A 482 -32.68 -81.60 16.82
C LYS A 482 -33.59 -80.41 16.49
N LYS A 483 -34.90 -80.55 16.69
CA LYS A 483 -35.89 -79.48 16.48
C LYS A 483 -35.77 -78.38 17.54
N GLU A 484 -35.49 -78.73 18.79
CA GLU A 484 -35.36 -77.77 19.91
C GLU A 484 -34.08 -76.92 19.80
N ASP A 485 -32.95 -77.52 19.41
CA ASP A 485 -31.68 -76.80 19.18
C ASP A 485 -31.79 -75.72 18.10
N LEU A 486 -32.43 -76.05 16.97
CA LEU A 486 -32.65 -75.10 15.87
C LEU A 486 -33.56 -73.93 16.29
N SER A 487 -34.49 -74.13 17.21
CA SER A 487 -35.32 -73.05 17.77
C SER A 487 -34.49 -72.06 18.57
N HIS A 488 -33.58 -72.51 19.43
CA HIS A 488 -32.74 -71.64 20.25
C HIS A 488 -31.76 -70.81 19.41
N ARG A 489 -31.23 -71.40 18.33
CA ARG A 489 -30.34 -70.68 17.40
C ARG A 489 -31.05 -69.57 16.63
N ILE A 490 -32.32 -69.76 16.25
CA ILE A 490 -33.15 -68.69 15.64
C ILE A 490 -33.32 -67.51 16.61
N ASP A 491 -33.55 -67.77 17.90
CA ASP A 491 -33.75 -66.73 18.91
C ASP A 491 -32.47 -65.91 19.17
N ASP A 492 -31.31 -66.56 19.22
CA ASP A 492 -30.00 -65.89 19.41
C ASP A 492 -29.63 -65.00 18.22
N VAL A 493 -29.94 -65.43 16.99
CA VAL A 493 -29.77 -64.62 15.77
C VAL A 493 -30.65 -63.37 15.82
N ASN A 494 -31.92 -63.51 16.23
CA ASN A 494 -32.82 -62.37 16.40
C ASN A 494 -32.30 -61.36 17.43
N ARG A 495 -31.81 -61.82 18.60
CA ARG A 495 -31.27 -60.93 19.63
C ARG A 495 -30.07 -60.12 19.13
N LYS A 496 -29.14 -60.74 18.39
CA LYS A 496 -27.97 -60.05 17.82
C LYS A 496 -28.36 -58.98 16.79
N LEU A 497 -29.40 -59.24 15.98
CA LEU A 497 -29.94 -58.27 15.03
C LEU A 497 -30.61 -57.09 15.76
N ASP A 498 -31.38 -57.35 16.83
CA ASP A 498 -31.99 -56.30 17.65
C ASP A 498 -30.93 -55.39 18.31
N ASP A 499 -29.86 -55.97 18.86
CA ASP A 499 -28.74 -55.22 19.42
C ASP A 499 -28.07 -54.33 18.36
N GLN A 500 -27.83 -54.88 17.16
CA GLN A 500 -27.27 -54.13 16.02
C GLN A 500 -28.19 -52.97 15.57
N VAL A 501 -29.51 -53.18 15.55
CA VAL A 501 -30.49 -52.12 15.23
C VAL A 501 -30.46 -51.01 16.27
N ASN A 502 -30.37 -51.35 17.55
CA ASN A 502 -30.33 -50.36 18.64
C ASN A 502 -29.06 -49.50 18.60
N ASP A 503 -27.91 -50.11 18.31
CA ASP A 503 -26.64 -49.38 18.16
C ASP A 503 -26.67 -48.44 16.95
N LEU A 504 -27.22 -48.88 15.82
CA LEU A 504 -27.38 -48.03 14.63
C LEU A 504 -28.36 -46.87 14.87
N LYS A 505 -29.48 -47.09 15.57
CA LYS A 505 -30.41 -46.01 15.93
C LYS A 505 -29.77 -44.95 16.80
N ARG A 506 -29.02 -45.36 17.83
CA ARG A 506 -28.26 -44.42 18.67
C ARG A 506 -27.23 -43.63 17.85
N PHE A 507 -26.60 -44.27 16.88
CA PHE A 507 -25.67 -43.61 15.97
C PHE A 507 -26.39 -42.58 15.08
N GLU A 508 -27.54 -42.91 14.49
CA GLU A 508 -28.37 -42.03 13.65
C GLU A 508 -28.92 -40.82 14.44
N GLU A 509 -29.49 -41.05 15.63
CA GLU A 509 -30.00 -39.99 16.52
C GLU A 509 -28.92 -38.97 16.86
N LYS A 510 -27.73 -39.47 17.27
CA LYS A 510 -26.60 -38.60 17.63
C LYS A 510 -26.00 -37.89 16.42
N THR A 511 -26.08 -38.47 15.23
CA THR A 511 -25.73 -37.81 13.97
C THR A 511 -26.64 -36.61 13.72
N THR A 512 -27.94 -36.78 13.96
CA THR A 512 -28.94 -35.72 13.77
C THR A 512 -28.76 -34.58 14.79
N GLU A 513 -28.49 -34.91 16.05
CA GLU A 513 -28.21 -33.92 17.09
C GLU A 513 -26.98 -33.07 16.76
N LEU A 514 -25.88 -33.70 16.34
CA LEU A 514 -24.66 -33.00 15.91
C LEU A 514 -24.89 -32.16 14.64
N GLN A 515 -25.67 -32.67 13.69
CA GLN A 515 -26.04 -31.92 12.49
C GLN A 515 -26.82 -30.64 12.85
N ASN A 516 -27.78 -30.71 13.78
CA ASN A 516 -28.54 -29.55 14.23
C ASN A 516 -27.64 -28.49 14.89
N VAL A 517 -26.65 -28.90 15.69
CA VAL A 517 -25.68 -27.98 16.30
C VAL A 517 -24.81 -27.31 15.24
N ILE A 518 -24.34 -28.08 14.25
CA ILE A 518 -23.53 -27.57 13.13
C ILE A 518 -24.35 -26.62 12.25
N ASP A 519 -25.62 -26.92 11.99
CA ASP A 519 -26.51 -26.08 11.21
C ASP A 519 -26.90 -24.78 11.94
N ASP A 520 -27.10 -24.82 13.27
CA ASP A 520 -27.30 -23.63 14.09
C ASP A 520 -26.06 -22.72 14.07
N CYS A 521 -24.87 -23.31 14.19
CA CYS A 521 -23.60 -22.58 14.04
C CYS A 521 -23.46 -21.96 12.64
N ARG A 522 -23.82 -22.70 11.59
CA ARG A 522 -23.82 -22.24 10.20
C ARG A 522 -24.81 -21.09 9.97
N GLY A 523 -26.00 -21.17 10.55
CA GLY A 523 -27.03 -20.13 10.44
C GLY A 523 -26.65 -18.82 11.14
N LYS A 524 -25.89 -18.91 12.24
CA LYS A 524 -25.32 -17.75 12.95
C LYS A 524 -24.08 -17.17 12.25
N LEU A 525 -23.42 -17.94 11.40
CA LEU A 525 -22.27 -17.50 10.62
C LEU A 525 -22.71 -16.58 9.47
N ARG A 526 -22.95 -15.30 9.77
CA ARG A 526 -23.32 -14.29 8.77
C ARG A 526 -22.10 -13.76 8.04
N LYS A 527 -22.22 -13.58 6.72
CA LYS A 527 -21.31 -12.75 5.92
C LYS A 527 -21.82 -11.32 5.94
N ARG A 528 -20.93 -10.36 6.20
CA ARG A 528 -21.26 -8.94 6.11
C ARG A 528 -21.08 -8.48 4.67
N ASP A 529 -22.11 -7.82 4.15
CA ASP A 529 -22.08 -7.18 2.83
C ASP A 529 -21.94 -5.64 2.94
N THR A 530 -22.17 -5.07 4.13
CA THR A 530 -22.13 -3.62 4.38
C THR A 530 -21.52 -3.29 5.74
N ALA A 531 -20.92 -2.11 5.85
CA ALA A 531 -20.37 -1.58 7.09
C ALA A 531 -21.49 -1.25 8.10
N GLU A 532 -21.26 -1.56 9.39
CA GLU A 532 -22.21 -1.30 10.47
C GLU A 532 -21.54 -0.57 11.66
N PRO A 533 -22.33 0.00 12.61
CA PRO A 533 -21.78 0.67 13.79
C PRO A 533 -20.92 -0.25 14.66
N ILE A 534 -19.91 0.31 15.34
CA ILE A 534 -18.94 -0.47 16.15
C ILE A 534 -19.61 -1.42 17.16
N GLU A 535 -20.71 -1.03 17.80
CA GLU A 535 -21.35 -1.89 18.82
C GLU A 535 -21.91 -3.19 18.22
N THR A 536 -22.41 -3.13 16.98
CA THR A 536 -22.89 -4.31 16.26
C THR A 536 -21.74 -5.23 15.87
N VAL A 537 -20.59 -4.66 15.51
CA VAL A 537 -19.38 -5.41 15.12
C VAL A 537 -18.74 -6.08 16.33
N GLN A 538 -18.74 -5.44 17.50
CA GLN A 538 -18.31 -6.05 18.77
C GLN A 538 -19.20 -7.24 19.13
N LYS A 539 -20.53 -7.07 19.07
CA LYS A 539 -21.47 -8.15 19.34
C LYS A 539 -21.29 -9.34 18.40
N ASP A 540 -21.04 -9.08 17.12
CA ASP A 540 -20.80 -10.16 16.16
C ASP A 540 -19.47 -10.89 16.43
N ALA A 541 -18.44 -10.20 16.91
CA ALA A 541 -17.20 -10.83 17.35
C ALA A 541 -17.40 -11.71 18.60
N GLU A 542 -18.29 -11.31 19.51
CA GLU A 542 -18.72 -12.12 20.64
C GLU A 542 -19.49 -13.37 20.17
N ASP A 543 -20.45 -13.20 19.25
CA ASP A 543 -21.24 -14.29 18.69
C ASP A 543 -20.36 -15.30 17.92
N LEU A 544 -19.39 -14.85 17.12
CA LEU A 544 -18.40 -15.73 16.47
C LEU A 544 -17.50 -16.45 17.47
N SER A 545 -17.13 -15.79 18.57
CA SER A 545 -16.37 -16.43 19.66
C SER A 545 -17.19 -17.52 20.35
N ALA A 546 -18.49 -17.30 20.52
CA ALA A 546 -19.42 -18.30 21.06
C ALA A 546 -19.61 -19.48 20.11
N ILE A 547 -19.65 -19.26 18.79
CA ILE A 547 -19.68 -20.33 17.77
C ILE A 547 -18.42 -21.20 17.87
N LEU A 548 -17.24 -20.59 17.94
CA LEU A 548 -15.97 -21.33 18.09
C LEU A 548 -15.96 -22.17 19.37
N ALA A 549 -16.39 -21.61 20.49
CA ALA A 549 -16.49 -22.33 21.75
C ALA A 549 -17.47 -23.52 21.67
N THR A 550 -18.59 -23.35 20.94
CA THR A 550 -19.59 -24.40 20.74
C THR A 550 -19.04 -25.54 19.88
N ILE A 551 -18.32 -25.23 18.79
CA ILE A 551 -17.69 -26.24 17.92
C ILE A 551 -16.55 -26.96 18.65
N ASP A 552 -15.72 -26.25 19.41
CA ASP A 552 -14.61 -26.83 20.18
C ASP A 552 -15.10 -27.70 21.35
N ALA A 553 -16.32 -27.47 21.84
CA ALA A 553 -16.93 -28.31 22.87
C ALA A 553 -17.43 -29.67 22.33
N ILE A 554 -17.51 -29.87 21.01
CA ILE A 554 -17.94 -31.14 20.42
C ILE A 554 -16.80 -32.18 20.56
N PRO A 555 -17.03 -33.33 21.24
CA PRO A 555 -16.00 -34.35 21.41
C PRO A 555 -15.53 -34.93 20.07
N GLN A 556 -14.21 -34.98 19.85
CA GLN A 556 -13.63 -35.52 18.61
C GLN A 556 -13.98 -36.99 18.37
N GLU A 557 -14.18 -37.77 19.44
CA GLU A 557 -14.60 -39.18 19.38
C GLU A 557 -15.99 -39.33 18.73
N GLU A 558 -16.86 -38.33 18.84
CA GLU A 558 -18.21 -38.34 18.27
C GLU A 558 -18.23 -37.87 16.80
N LEU A 559 -17.30 -36.99 16.42
CA LEU A 559 -17.14 -36.49 15.05
C LEU A 559 -16.34 -37.43 14.14
N SER A 560 -15.31 -38.10 14.68
CA SER A 560 -14.40 -38.98 13.92
C SER A 560 -15.10 -40.04 13.05
N PRO A 561 -16.14 -40.76 13.51
CA PRO A 561 -16.85 -41.73 12.68
C PRO A 561 -17.83 -41.09 11.67
N ARG A 562 -18.02 -39.76 11.71
CA ARG A 562 -18.97 -38.99 10.90
C ARG A 562 -18.25 -38.00 9.99
N ASN A 563 -17.49 -38.53 9.04
CA ASN A 563 -16.57 -37.77 8.15
C ASN A 563 -17.15 -36.47 7.58
N GLN A 564 -18.43 -36.46 7.19
CA GLN A 564 -19.08 -35.26 6.63
C GLN A 564 -19.28 -34.17 7.70
N LEU A 565 -19.85 -34.52 8.85
CA LEU A 565 -20.03 -33.61 9.99
C LEU A 565 -18.68 -33.07 10.51
N ALA A 566 -17.64 -33.91 10.53
CA ALA A 566 -16.29 -33.48 10.91
C ALA A 566 -15.72 -32.42 9.93
N ARG A 567 -15.94 -32.61 8.63
CA ARG A 567 -15.55 -31.62 7.60
C ARG A 567 -16.36 -30.33 7.72
N ASP A 568 -17.68 -30.44 7.92
CA ASP A 568 -18.56 -29.29 8.08
C ASP A 568 -18.20 -28.48 9.33
N ALA A 569 -17.98 -29.13 10.47
CA ALA A 569 -17.52 -28.49 11.71
C ALA A 569 -16.17 -27.77 11.54
N ASN A 570 -15.20 -28.42 10.88
CA ASN A 570 -13.91 -27.80 10.59
C ASN A 570 -14.03 -26.62 9.63
N THR A 571 -14.90 -26.72 8.61
CA THR A 571 -15.13 -25.63 7.66
C THR A 571 -15.72 -24.41 8.36
N ILE A 572 -16.75 -24.59 9.20
CA ILE A 572 -17.35 -23.51 9.98
C ILE A 572 -16.34 -22.94 10.98
N LYS A 573 -15.52 -23.79 11.62
CA LYS A 573 -14.47 -23.37 12.55
C LYS A 573 -13.43 -22.48 11.87
N GLU A 574 -12.92 -22.86 10.71
CA GLU A 574 -11.94 -22.05 9.98
C GLU A 574 -12.56 -20.75 9.46
N GLN A 575 -13.78 -20.78 8.91
CA GLN A 575 -14.49 -19.57 8.49
C GLN A 575 -14.77 -18.61 9.66
N ALA A 576 -15.17 -19.14 10.82
CA ALA A 576 -15.41 -18.35 12.03
C ALA A 576 -14.11 -17.74 12.57
N LYS A 577 -12.98 -18.47 12.55
CA LYS A 577 -11.66 -17.94 12.92
C LYS A 577 -11.22 -16.81 11.98
N GLU A 578 -11.35 -17.03 10.68
CA GLU A 578 -10.98 -16.04 9.66
C GLU A 578 -11.78 -14.76 9.86
N HIS A 579 -13.11 -14.84 9.88
CA HIS A 579 -13.98 -13.69 10.09
C HIS A 579 -13.69 -13.00 11.43
N LEU A 580 -13.54 -13.76 12.52
CA LEU A 580 -13.25 -13.20 13.84
C LEU A 580 -11.89 -12.48 13.88
N SER A 581 -10.88 -12.98 13.17
CA SER A 581 -9.58 -12.30 13.06
C SER A 581 -9.69 -10.95 12.36
N THR A 582 -10.46 -10.90 11.27
CA THR A 582 -10.72 -9.69 10.50
C THR A 582 -11.51 -8.68 11.31
N LEU A 583 -12.57 -9.12 12.01
CA LEU A 583 -13.37 -8.25 12.88
C LEU A 583 -12.54 -7.70 14.05
N ARG A 584 -11.73 -8.54 14.72
CA ARG A 584 -10.88 -8.10 15.84
C ARG A 584 -9.85 -7.07 15.40
N LYS A 585 -9.24 -7.25 14.24
CA LYS A 585 -8.30 -6.26 13.68
C LYS A 585 -9.00 -4.94 13.42
N ALA A 586 -10.13 -4.97 12.72
CA ALA A 586 -10.93 -3.77 12.43
C ALA A 586 -11.39 -3.07 13.72
N LEU A 587 -11.88 -3.81 14.72
CA LEU A 587 -12.26 -3.28 16.03
C LEU A 587 -11.10 -2.63 16.77
N THR A 588 -9.90 -3.24 16.74
CA THR A 588 -8.72 -2.68 17.42
C THR A 588 -8.28 -1.37 16.77
N ASP A 589 -8.24 -1.34 15.43
CA ASP A 589 -7.86 -0.14 14.67
C ASP A 589 -8.87 0.99 14.91
N GLU A 590 -10.16 0.65 14.94
CA GLU A 590 -11.27 1.55 15.18
C GLU A 590 -11.31 2.09 16.63
N GLU A 591 -11.10 1.24 17.64
CA GLU A 591 -11.02 1.64 19.05
C GLU A 591 -9.87 2.62 19.28
N LYS A 592 -8.70 2.35 18.67
CA LYS A 592 -7.54 3.24 18.72
C LYS A 592 -7.83 4.58 18.03
N ALA A 593 -8.55 4.59 16.92
CA ALA A 593 -8.96 5.82 16.24
C ALA A 593 -9.91 6.66 17.12
N ARG A 594 -10.92 6.03 17.75
CA ARG A 594 -11.83 6.72 18.68
C ARG A 594 -11.11 7.23 19.93
N GLU A 595 -10.15 6.49 20.48
CA GLU A 595 -9.33 6.92 21.61
C GLU A 595 -8.50 8.16 21.24
N ASN A 596 -7.79 8.13 20.11
CA ASN A 596 -7.01 9.25 19.59
C ASN A 596 -7.87 10.49 19.36
N GLN A 597 -9.07 10.32 18.79
CA GLN A 597 -10.02 11.41 18.58
C GLN A 597 -10.48 12.03 19.90
N ASN A 598 -10.81 11.21 20.90
CA ASN A 598 -11.24 11.70 22.20
C ASN A 598 -10.11 12.41 22.95
N GLU A 599 -8.88 11.87 22.90
CA GLU A 599 -7.70 12.51 23.48
C GLU A 599 -7.40 13.85 22.80
N LEU A 600 -7.45 13.91 21.46
CA LEU A 600 -7.30 15.12 20.68
C LEU A 600 -8.35 16.17 21.09
N LYS A 601 -9.62 15.79 21.15
CA LYS A 601 -10.72 16.68 21.55
C LYS A 601 -10.53 17.25 22.96
N ASN A 602 -10.08 16.43 23.91
CA ASN A 602 -9.77 16.87 25.26
C ASN A 602 -8.61 17.87 25.29
N LYS A 603 -7.53 17.62 24.52
CA LYS A 603 -6.40 18.55 24.41
C LYS A 603 -6.79 19.85 23.73
N LEU A 604 -7.57 19.80 22.65
CA LEU A 604 -8.07 21.00 21.97
C LEU A 604 -8.96 21.84 22.88
N SER A 605 -9.82 21.22 23.69
CA SER A 605 -10.61 21.94 24.68
C SER A 605 -9.74 22.61 25.75
N ALA A 606 -8.69 21.93 26.24
CA ALA A 606 -7.78 22.50 27.23
C ALA A 606 -6.97 23.68 26.67
N ILE A 607 -6.53 23.60 25.41
CA ILE A 607 -5.85 24.67 24.68
C ILE A 607 -6.79 25.85 24.46
N ALA A 608 -8.04 25.59 24.03
CA ALA A 608 -9.06 26.61 23.85
C ALA A 608 -9.34 27.37 25.16
N ASP A 609 -9.50 26.65 26.27
CA ASP A 609 -9.70 27.23 27.60
C ASP A 609 -8.49 28.05 28.06
N SER A 610 -7.28 27.62 27.74
CA SER A 610 -6.06 28.34 28.06
C SER A 610 -5.96 29.63 27.27
N LEU A 611 -6.20 29.60 25.96
CA LEU A 611 -6.21 30.79 25.09
C LEU A 611 -7.30 31.80 25.50
N ASN A 612 -8.50 31.35 25.88
CA ASN A 612 -9.59 32.23 26.31
C ASN A 612 -9.34 32.93 27.66
N LYS A 613 -8.45 32.39 28.49
CA LYS A 613 -8.10 32.96 29.82
C LYS A 613 -6.92 33.92 29.78
N VAL A 614 -6.18 33.97 28.66
CA VAL A 614 -5.04 34.88 28.52
C VAL A 614 -5.54 36.30 28.38
N ASP A 615 -5.05 37.15 29.28
CA ASP A 615 -5.15 38.59 29.13
C ASP A 615 -4.07 39.06 28.14
N PRO A 616 -4.44 39.58 26.95
CA PRO A 616 -3.48 40.07 25.96
C PRO A 616 -2.64 41.25 26.48
N GLU A 617 -3.11 41.96 27.51
CA GLU A 617 -2.39 43.11 28.09
C GLU A 617 -1.18 42.68 28.93
N ASN A 618 -1.17 41.43 29.43
CA ASN A 618 0.00 40.85 30.10
C ASN A 618 0.94 40.19 29.08
N VAL A 619 1.77 41.02 28.46
CA VAL A 619 2.71 40.64 27.39
C VAL A 619 3.57 39.43 27.76
N GLU A 620 4.10 39.37 28.98
CA GLU A 620 5.01 38.29 29.41
C GLU A 620 4.28 36.95 29.57
N ALA A 621 3.09 36.96 30.17
CA ALA A 621 2.25 35.76 30.30
C ALA A 621 1.72 35.30 28.94
N ALA A 622 1.33 36.22 28.05
CA ALA A 622 0.84 35.91 26.71
C ALA A 622 1.94 35.29 25.82
N GLN A 623 3.16 35.85 25.83
CA GLN A 623 4.28 35.33 25.04
C GLN A 623 4.77 33.95 25.52
N GLN A 624 4.84 33.71 26.84
CA GLN A 624 5.21 32.39 27.37
C GLN A 624 4.19 31.32 27.01
N LEU A 625 2.91 31.66 27.08
CA LEU A 625 1.82 30.73 26.79
C LEU A 625 1.73 30.42 25.30
N VAL A 626 1.87 31.43 24.41
CA VAL A 626 1.99 31.21 22.95
C VAL A 626 3.19 30.32 22.63
N SER A 627 4.36 30.57 23.22
CA SER A 627 5.58 29.77 22.98
C SER A 627 5.43 28.30 23.40
N THR A 628 4.52 28.02 24.34
CA THR A 628 4.21 26.67 24.81
C THR A 628 3.14 26.00 23.94
N LEU A 629 2.09 26.74 23.57
CA LEU A 629 0.94 26.21 22.84
C LEU A 629 1.18 26.07 21.33
N GLU A 630 1.97 26.94 20.70
CA GLU A 630 2.27 26.89 19.26
C GLU A 630 2.85 25.53 18.80
N PRO A 631 3.89 24.96 19.46
CA PRO A 631 4.39 23.63 19.09
C PRO A 631 3.42 22.51 19.47
N GLU A 632 2.55 22.69 20.46
CA GLU A 632 1.54 21.70 20.84
C GLU A 632 0.40 21.64 19.82
N ILE A 633 -0.13 22.79 19.39
CA ILE A 633 -1.14 22.91 18.34
C ILE A 633 -0.61 22.33 17.02
N GLN A 634 0.66 22.59 16.67
CA GLN A 634 1.26 22.04 15.45
C GLN A 634 1.37 20.50 15.48
N LYS A 635 1.69 19.91 16.65
CA LYS A 635 1.66 18.44 16.81
C LYS A 635 0.24 17.89 16.71
N LEU A 636 -0.74 18.57 17.30
CA LEU A 636 -2.14 18.17 17.26
C LEU A 636 -2.73 18.28 15.85
N ALA A 637 -2.23 19.18 15.00
CA ALA A 637 -2.62 19.28 13.59
C ALA A 637 -2.34 17.97 12.83
N GLY A 638 -1.12 17.43 12.94
CA GLY A 638 -0.80 16.16 12.28
C GLY A 638 -1.63 14.97 12.79
N ILE A 639 -1.99 14.97 14.07
CA ILE A 639 -2.89 13.96 14.64
C ILE A 639 -4.32 14.15 14.14
N ALA A 640 -4.80 15.39 14.05
CA ALA A 640 -6.13 15.73 13.52
C ALA A 640 -6.29 15.32 12.06
N ASP A 641 -5.27 15.57 11.23
CA ASP A 641 -5.25 15.15 9.82
C ASP A 641 -5.29 13.63 9.69
N THR A 642 -4.58 12.91 10.56
CA THR A 642 -4.60 11.44 10.58
C THR A 642 -5.97 10.90 10.99
N CYS A 643 -6.61 11.52 11.99
CA CYS A 643 -7.97 11.17 12.41
C CYS A 643 -9.02 11.47 11.32
N ASP A 644 -8.88 12.58 10.59
CA ASP A 644 -9.77 12.93 9.48
C ASP A 644 -9.59 11.99 8.28
N GLN A 645 -8.35 11.66 7.92
CA GLN A 645 -8.06 10.67 6.88
C GLN A 645 -8.70 9.33 7.23
N PHE A 646 -8.57 8.87 8.48
CA PHE A 646 -9.22 7.63 8.93
C PHE A 646 -10.74 7.72 8.84
N ALA A 647 -11.35 8.82 9.32
CA ALA A 647 -12.80 9.02 9.27
C ALA A 647 -13.37 9.15 7.84
N ASN A 648 -12.56 9.52 6.86
CA ASN A 648 -12.94 9.65 5.45
C ASN A 648 -12.59 8.41 4.61
N THR A 649 -11.77 7.49 5.12
CA THR A 649 -11.46 6.24 4.44
C THR A 649 -12.65 5.29 4.56
N SER A 650 -13.17 4.74 3.47
CA SER A 650 -14.29 3.80 3.57
C SER A 650 -13.82 2.43 4.07
N SER A 651 -14.35 1.98 5.21
CA SER A 651 -14.18 0.61 5.69
C SER A 651 -15.35 -0.28 5.27
N PRO A 652 -15.10 -1.51 4.81
CA PRO A 652 -16.15 -2.47 4.48
C PRO A 652 -16.77 -3.15 5.71
N ILE A 653 -16.23 -2.92 6.91
CA ILE A 653 -16.59 -3.68 8.14
C ILE A 653 -17.26 -2.79 9.18
N VAL A 654 -16.63 -1.67 9.54
CA VAL A 654 -17.13 -0.72 10.56
C VAL A 654 -17.46 0.59 9.87
N SER A 655 -18.62 1.18 10.15
CA SER A 655 -18.94 2.53 9.68
C SER A 655 -18.21 3.57 10.51
N HIS A 656 -17.68 4.60 9.83
CA HIS A 656 -17.02 5.75 10.43
C HIS A 656 -17.90 7.00 10.49
N ASP A 657 -19.19 6.88 10.20
CA ASP A 657 -20.10 8.04 10.09
C ASP A 657 -20.25 8.83 11.39
N ASP A 658 -20.01 8.19 12.54
CA ASP A 658 -20.06 8.81 13.87
C ASP A 658 -18.76 9.53 14.27
N LEU A 659 -17.67 9.38 13.52
CA LEU A 659 -16.41 10.06 13.80
C LEU A 659 -16.47 11.55 13.45
N ASP A 660 -15.88 12.39 14.30
CA ASP A 660 -15.83 13.84 14.11
C ASP A 660 -14.83 14.25 12.99
N LYS A 661 -15.37 14.64 11.83
CA LYS A 661 -14.62 15.11 10.65
C LYS A 661 -14.23 16.59 10.71
N THR A 662 -14.59 17.29 11.79
CA THR A 662 -14.34 18.74 11.93
C THR A 662 -13.10 19.06 12.77
N LEU A 663 -12.36 18.04 13.21
CA LEU A 663 -11.18 18.22 14.07
C LEU A 663 -10.06 19.05 13.42
N PRO A 664 -9.72 18.88 12.12
CA PRO A 664 -8.74 19.75 11.47
C PRO A 664 -9.18 21.22 11.45
N ASP A 665 -10.48 21.46 11.26
CA ASP A 665 -11.06 22.82 11.30
C ASP A 665 -10.93 23.44 12.69
N GLN A 666 -11.21 22.67 13.74
CA GLN A 666 -11.06 23.12 15.13
C GLN A 666 -9.60 23.44 15.49
N VAL A 667 -8.63 22.64 15.01
CA VAL A 667 -7.19 22.92 15.19
C VAL A 667 -6.81 24.23 14.49
N ARG A 668 -7.24 24.41 13.24
CA ARG A 668 -6.97 25.61 12.46
C ARG A 668 -7.55 26.87 13.11
N ASP A 669 -8.76 26.79 13.65
CA ASP A 669 -9.37 27.89 14.39
C ASP A 669 -8.57 28.26 15.65
N LEU A 670 -8.06 27.27 16.38
CA LEU A 670 -7.19 27.50 17.53
C LEU A 670 -5.82 28.06 17.14
N GLN A 671 -5.26 27.62 16.01
CA GLN A 671 -4.01 28.15 15.47
C GLN A 671 -4.16 29.62 15.08
N ASN A 672 -5.28 29.98 14.42
CA ASN A 672 -5.61 31.37 14.11
C ASN A 672 -5.74 32.23 15.37
N LYS A 673 -6.45 31.74 16.39
CA LYS A 673 -6.56 32.44 17.69
C LYS A 673 -5.22 32.60 18.39
N CYS A 674 -4.37 31.56 18.38
CA CYS A 674 -3.03 31.62 18.95
C CYS A 674 -2.16 32.67 18.23
N ASN A 675 -2.20 32.70 16.90
CA ASN A 675 -1.52 33.72 16.09
C ASN A 675 -2.04 35.14 16.35
N GLU A 676 -3.35 35.29 16.56
CA GLU A 676 -3.94 36.59 16.91
C GLU A 676 -3.43 37.09 18.28
N VAL A 677 -3.40 36.22 19.29
CA VAL A 677 -2.84 36.54 20.62
C VAL A 677 -1.35 36.88 20.53
N LYS A 678 -0.59 36.13 19.74
CA LYS A 678 0.84 36.39 19.47
C LYS A 678 1.05 37.78 18.86
N THR A 679 0.30 38.09 17.80
CA THR A 679 0.39 39.37 17.11
C THR A 679 0.05 40.53 18.04
N LYS A 680 -1.01 40.41 18.85
CA LYS A 680 -1.40 41.44 19.84
C LYS A 680 -0.34 41.62 20.92
N ALA A 681 0.22 40.54 21.46
CA ALA A 681 1.25 40.60 22.49
C ALA A 681 2.56 41.21 21.95
N GLU A 682 2.96 40.88 20.72
CA GLU A 682 4.13 41.47 20.04
C GLU A 682 3.94 42.97 19.77
N GLN A 683 2.76 43.37 19.29
CA GLN A 683 2.43 44.78 19.08
C GLN A 683 2.46 45.58 20.38
N LEU A 684 1.90 45.03 21.47
CA LEU A 684 1.94 45.65 22.80
C LEU A 684 3.36 45.69 23.39
N ALA A 685 4.19 44.67 23.16
CA ALA A 685 5.59 44.66 23.58
C ALA A 685 6.40 45.78 22.90
N GLN A 686 6.23 45.92 21.58
CA GLN A 686 6.89 46.97 20.80
C GLN A 686 6.39 48.37 21.21
N LEU A 687 5.09 48.52 21.46
CA LEU A 687 4.52 49.77 21.97
C LEU A 687 5.10 50.14 23.35
N ASN A 688 5.17 49.19 24.28
CA ASN A 688 5.74 49.41 25.61
C ASN A 688 7.23 49.77 25.58
N ALA A 689 7.97 49.29 24.57
CA ALA A 689 9.38 49.63 24.38
C ALA A 689 9.58 51.06 23.85
N VAL A 690 8.73 51.50 22.91
CA VAL A 690 8.92 52.74 22.15
C VAL A 690 8.19 53.94 22.77
N ALA A 691 7.07 53.73 23.44
CA ALA A 691 6.25 54.80 24.04
C ALA A 691 6.99 55.69 25.07
N PRO A 692 7.82 55.15 25.99
CA PRO A 692 8.52 55.99 26.98
C PRO A 692 9.50 56.98 26.33
N GLU A 693 10.19 56.56 25.28
CA GLU A 693 11.20 57.37 24.59
C GLU A 693 10.53 58.49 23.77
N ILE A 694 9.42 58.17 23.08
CA ILE A 694 8.62 59.17 22.35
C ILE A 694 8.06 60.21 23.32
N LEU A 695 7.50 59.80 24.46
CA LEU A 695 6.99 60.74 25.45
C LEU A 695 8.09 61.66 25.99
N SER A 696 9.31 61.16 26.18
CA SER A 696 10.46 61.97 26.60
C SER A 696 10.88 63.01 25.54
N ILE A 697 10.84 62.64 24.26
CA ILE A 697 11.08 63.56 23.14
C ILE A 697 9.97 64.62 23.08
N SER A 698 8.69 64.21 23.18
CA SER A 698 7.55 65.13 23.21
C SER A 698 7.64 66.14 24.37
N GLU A 699 7.97 65.68 25.58
CA GLU A 699 8.13 66.54 26.76
C GLU A 699 9.30 67.52 26.57
N SER A 700 10.41 67.06 26.01
CA SER A 700 11.56 67.92 25.68
C SER A 700 11.20 68.99 24.63
N LEU A 701 10.36 68.67 23.65
CA LEU A 701 9.86 69.61 22.63
C LEU A 701 8.86 70.65 23.17
N GLN A 702 8.23 70.37 24.31
CA GLN A 702 7.38 71.33 25.01
C GLN A 702 8.18 72.34 25.84
N GLN A 703 9.38 71.97 26.29
CA GLN A 703 10.24 72.85 27.09
C GLN A 703 11.05 73.87 26.26
N HIS A 704 11.13 73.68 24.94
CA HIS A 704 11.80 74.66 24.06
C HIS A 704 10.99 75.95 23.96
N PRO A 705 11.57 77.13 24.29
CA PRO A 705 10.87 78.40 24.20
C PRO A 705 10.50 78.74 22.75
N GLU A 706 9.31 79.32 22.52
CA GLU A 706 8.89 79.80 21.19
C GLU A 706 9.74 80.98 20.68
N GLU A 707 10.47 81.64 21.58
CA GLU A 707 11.40 82.72 21.28
C GLU A 707 12.78 82.15 20.91
N LEU A 708 13.26 82.52 19.72
CA LEU A 708 14.56 82.08 19.21
C LEU A 708 15.68 82.70 20.04
N PRO A 709 16.74 81.94 20.41
CA PRO A 709 17.90 82.48 21.10
C PRO A 709 18.53 83.64 20.32
N SER A 710 18.98 84.69 20.99
CA SER A 710 19.53 85.88 20.33
C SER A 710 20.99 85.70 19.88
N ASN A 711 21.72 84.74 20.43
CA ASN A 711 23.12 84.46 20.14
C ASN A 711 23.29 83.38 19.05
N LEU A 712 24.10 83.63 18.03
CA LEU A 712 24.37 82.68 16.94
C LEU A 712 24.89 81.31 17.41
N ASN A 713 25.76 81.27 18.42
CA ASN A 713 26.36 80.01 18.90
C ASN A 713 25.32 79.14 19.63
N GLU A 714 24.42 79.78 20.38
CA GLU A 714 23.28 79.11 21.04
C GLU A 714 22.25 78.63 20.01
N GLN A 715 21.98 79.43 18.96
CA GLN A 715 21.10 79.02 17.86
C GLN A 715 21.65 77.80 17.11
N GLN A 716 22.97 77.73 16.86
CA GLN A 716 23.60 76.59 16.21
C GLN A 716 23.55 75.32 17.08
N SER A 717 23.79 75.43 18.39
CA SER A 717 23.68 74.31 19.32
C SER A 717 22.25 73.76 19.44
N VAL A 718 21.24 74.65 19.48
CA VAL A 718 19.82 74.24 19.50
C VAL A 718 19.42 73.59 18.17
N LEU A 719 19.97 74.04 17.04
CA LEU A 719 19.70 73.44 15.72
C LEU A 719 20.23 72.01 15.64
N GLU A 720 21.45 71.76 16.13
CA GLU A 720 22.04 70.42 16.19
C GLU A 720 21.27 69.46 17.12
N ASP A 721 20.84 69.94 18.31
CA ASP A 721 20.00 69.17 19.24
C ASP A 721 18.63 68.81 18.62
N LEU A 722 17.99 69.77 17.96
CA LEU A 722 16.71 69.53 17.28
C LEU A 722 16.87 68.56 16.10
N GLU A 723 17.91 68.71 15.26
CA GLU A 723 18.13 67.80 14.12
C GLU A 723 18.42 66.37 14.61
N THR A 724 19.16 66.22 15.71
CA THR A 724 19.39 64.92 16.35
C THR A 724 18.09 64.31 16.86
N LYS A 725 17.24 65.10 17.54
CA LYS A 725 15.92 64.66 18.00
C LYS A 725 14.98 64.30 16.85
N LYS A 726 15.05 65.01 15.73
CA LYS A 726 14.29 64.71 14.51
C LYS A 726 14.66 63.34 13.96
N GLN A 727 15.96 63.10 13.76
CA GLN A 727 16.44 61.80 13.27
C GLN A 727 16.06 60.67 14.22
N ARG A 728 16.14 60.91 15.54
CA ARG A 728 15.73 59.94 16.55
C ARG A 728 14.23 59.64 16.49
N LEU A 729 13.38 60.65 16.38
CA LEU A 729 11.93 60.49 16.26
C LEU A 729 11.51 59.84 14.94
N GLU A 730 12.18 60.17 13.82
CA GLU A 730 11.97 59.53 12.52
C GLU A 730 12.33 58.04 12.58
N ASN A 731 13.43 57.67 13.25
CA ASN A 731 13.81 56.28 13.45
C ASN A 731 12.81 55.52 14.34
N LEU A 732 12.33 56.13 15.43
CA LEU A 732 11.33 55.51 16.31
C LEU A 732 9.99 55.31 15.60
N LEU A 733 9.56 56.27 14.76
CA LEU A 733 8.36 56.15 13.93
C LEU A 733 8.40 54.96 12.97
N GLN A 734 9.57 54.62 12.41
CA GLN A 734 9.75 53.44 11.55
C GLN A 734 9.62 52.11 12.31
N THR A 735 9.70 52.13 13.64
CA THR A 735 9.62 50.94 14.49
C THR A 735 8.25 50.68 15.11
N ILE A 736 7.29 51.62 14.94
CA ILE A 736 5.93 51.46 15.47
C ILE A 736 5.12 50.56 14.52
N PRO A 737 4.61 49.41 14.99
CA PRO A 737 3.77 48.54 14.17
C PRO A 737 2.40 49.17 13.87
N SER A 738 1.78 48.77 12.77
CA SER A 738 0.46 49.26 12.36
C SER A 738 -0.66 48.61 13.19
N GLY A 739 -1.45 49.41 13.91
CA GLY A 739 -2.60 48.93 14.68
C GLY A 739 -3.37 50.05 15.39
N ASP A 740 -4.62 49.80 15.76
CA ASP A 740 -5.49 50.82 16.39
C ASP A 740 -4.93 51.33 17.73
N ALA A 741 -4.25 50.45 18.50
CA ALA A 741 -3.65 50.80 19.78
C ALA A 741 -2.36 51.63 19.65
N THR A 742 -1.69 51.59 18.49
CA THR A 742 -0.44 52.32 18.23
C THR A 742 -0.67 53.60 17.44
N GLU A 743 -1.86 53.78 16.86
CA GLU A 743 -2.25 54.92 16.03
C GLU A 743 -2.19 56.25 16.80
N GLU A 744 -2.63 56.29 18.07
CA GLU A 744 -2.55 57.50 18.88
C GLU A 744 -1.10 57.96 19.10
N LEU A 745 -0.20 57.01 19.37
CA LEU A 745 1.23 57.28 19.55
C LEU A 745 1.87 57.73 18.23
N ARG A 746 1.46 57.13 17.10
CA ARG A 746 1.93 57.51 15.77
C ARG A 746 1.49 58.92 15.39
N GLN A 747 0.22 59.25 15.58
CA GLN A 747 -0.31 60.60 15.32
C GLN A 747 0.38 61.66 16.18
N LYS A 748 0.60 61.36 17.47
CA LYS A 748 1.33 62.27 18.36
C LYS A 748 2.77 62.49 17.90
N SER A 749 3.46 61.42 17.50
CA SER A 749 4.84 61.48 16.99
C SER A 749 4.94 62.22 15.66
N GLU A 750 3.98 62.03 14.74
CA GLU A 750 3.90 62.77 13.48
C GLU A 750 3.65 64.27 13.72
N TRP A 751 2.80 64.59 14.69
CA TRP A 751 2.56 65.98 15.10
C TRP A 751 3.82 66.63 15.68
N ASP A 752 4.50 65.94 16.60
CA ASP A 752 5.77 66.41 17.19
C ASP A 752 6.86 66.56 16.12
N LEU A 753 6.92 65.64 15.14
CA LEU A 753 7.85 65.72 14.02
C LEU A 753 7.57 66.93 13.12
N SER A 754 6.29 67.25 12.87
CA SER A 754 5.91 68.46 12.13
C SER A 754 6.33 69.72 12.89
N LYS A 755 6.05 69.79 14.19
CA LYS A 755 6.45 70.91 15.04
C LYS A 755 7.98 71.08 15.05
N LEU A 756 8.71 69.99 15.11
CA LEU A 756 10.17 69.99 15.08
C LEU A 756 10.70 70.48 13.72
N LYS A 757 10.13 70.02 12.60
CA LYS A 757 10.48 70.49 11.25
C LYS A 757 10.25 72.00 11.08
N ASP A 758 9.15 72.51 11.64
CA ASP A 758 8.85 73.95 11.62
C ASP A 758 9.85 74.77 12.47
N LEU A 759 10.23 74.28 13.65
CA LEU A 759 11.23 74.92 14.51
C LEU A 759 12.62 74.93 13.83
N LEU A 760 13.05 73.81 13.26
CA LEU A 760 14.30 73.71 12.50
C LEU A 760 14.34 74.69 11.33
N LYS A 761 13.24 74.82 10.59
CA LYS A 761 13.15 75.76 9.48
C LYS A 761 13.28 77.20 9.96
N ARG A 762 12.51 77.60 10.98
CA ARG A 762 12.57 78.96 11.55
C ARG A 762 13.95 79.30 12.10
N LEU A 763 14.58 78.37 12.80
CA LEU A 763 15.91 78.54 13.37
C LEU A 763 16.98 78.56 12.27
N GLY A 764 16.88 77.68 11.28
CA GLY A 764 17.77 77.65 10.11
C GLY A 764 17.71 78.93 9.28
N ASP A 765 16.50 79.44 9.00
CA ASP A 765 16.30 80.72 8.32
C ASP A 765 16.93 81.88 9.13
N SER A 766 16.72 81.89 10.46
CA SER A 766 17.32 82.91 11.34
C SER A 766 18.85 82.83 11.39
N VAL A 767 19.42 81.63 11.48
CA VAL A 767 20.89 81.42 11.49
C VAL A 767 21.49 81.81 10.14
N GLY A 768 20.84 81.42 9.04
CA GLY A 768 21.24 81.79 7.68
C GLY A 768 21.24 83.30 7.47
N ASP A 769 20.19 83.99 7.93
CA ASP A 769 20.07 85.44 7.87
C ASP A 769 21.17 86.15 8.69
N LYS A 770 21.49 85.65 9.90
CA LYS A 770 22.58 86.20 10.72
C LYS A 770 23.96 85.94 10.12
N LEU A 771 24.20 84.74 9.61
CA LEU A 771 25.46 84.41 8.93
C LEU A 771 25.65 85.26 7.67
N ALA A 772 24.58 85.51 6.90
CA ALA A 772 24.62 86.40 5.75
C ALA A 772 24.92 87.85 6.16
N ALA A 773 24.29 88.35 7.23
CA ALA A 773 24.56 89.67 7.78
C ALA A 773 26.01 89.80 8.29
N LEU A 774 26.51 88.77 8.99
CA LEU A 774 27.88 88.70 9.52
C LEU A 774 28.92 88.60 8.40
N ALA A 775 28.65 87.83 7.34
CA ALA A 775 29.51 87.76 6.16
C ALA A 775 29.57 89.10 5.40
N ALA A 776 28.42 89.76 5.22
CA ALA A 776 28.34 91.09 4.62
C ALA A 776 29.09 92.14 5.45
N PHE A 777 28.93 92.08 6.78
CA PHE A 777 29.68 92.93 7.70
C PHE A 777 31.18 92.69 7.63
N ASN A 778 31.64 91.44 7.68
CA ASN A 778 33.07 91.11 7.60
C ASN A 778 33.70 91.52 6.26
N ALA A 779 32.97 91.36 5.15
CA ALA A 779 33.43 91.80 3.84
C ALA A 779 33.57 93.33 3.78
N ALA A 780 32.57 94.06 4.26
CA ALA A 780 32.60 95.53 4.32
C ALA A 780 33.65 96.05 5.31
N ARG A 781 33.84 95.37 6.44
CA ARG A 781 34.88 95.66 7.42
C ARG A 781 36.26 95.52 6.81
N LYS A 782 36.52 94.42 6.11
CA LYS A 782 37.80 94.19 5.43
C LYS A 782 38.07 95.26 4.37
N ASP A 783 37.10 95.56 3.52
CA ASP A 783 37.24 96.62 2.50
C ASP A 783 37.51 97.99 3.14
N ALA A 784 36.81 98.32 4.23
CA ALA A 784 37.06 99.55 4.97
C ALA A 784 38.41 99.59 5.68
N GLU A 785 38.85 98.48 6.29
CA GLU A 785 40.16 98.38 6.92
C GLU A 785 41.29 98.49 5.88
N ASP A 786 41.17 97.82 4.73
CA ASP A 786 42.13 97.88 3.62
C ASP A 786 42.24 99.31 3.05
N GLN A 787 41.11 99.99 2.85
CA GLN A 787 41.10 101.38 2.36
C GLN A 787 41.58 102.38 3.42
N LEU A 788 41.19 102.23 4.69
CA LEU A 788 41.72 103.06 5.77
C LEU A 788 43.24 102.91 5.88
N LEU A 789 43.77 101.68 5.78
CA LEU A 789 45.20 101.41 5.80
C LEU A 789 45.92 102.09 4.63
N ALA A 790 45.36 102.01 3.42
CA ALA A 790 45.90 102.67 2.23
C ALA A 790 45.94 104.20 2.38
N ILE A 791 44.94 104.78 3.04
CA ILE A 791 44.82 106.24 3.23
C ILE A 791 45.71 106.76 4.35
N THR A 792 45.90 106.00 5.44
CA THR A 792 46.72 106.37 6.60
C THR A 792 48.17 105.89 6.55
N ALA A 793 48.60 105.19 5.50
CA ALA A 793 50.00 104.82 5.30
C ALA A 793 50.89 106.08 5.16
N PRO A 794 52.07 106.13 5.82
CA PRO A 794 52.95 107.28 5.76
C PRO A 794 53.64 107.38 4.39
N VAL A 795 53.17 108.29 3.53
CA VAL A 795 53.81 108.62 2.24
C VAL A 795 54.67 109.88 2.43
N SER A 796 55.90 109.87 1.91
CA SER A 796 56.89 110.95 2.08
C SER A 796 56.74 112.13 1.10
N GLU A 797 55.60 112.25 0.41
CA GLU A 797 55.26 113.37 -0.48
C GLU A 797 53.88 113.93 -0.05
N GLU A 798 53.73 115.26 -0.02
CA GLU A 798 52.44 115.92 0.28
C GLU A 798 51.40 115.50 -0.78
N LYS A 799 50.35 114.79 -0.35
CA LYS A 799 49.25 114.35 -1.22
C LYS A 799 48.64 115.54 -1.96
N THR A 800 48.38 115.38 -3.25
CA THR A 800 47.76 116.44 -4.06
C THR A 800 46.27 116.61 -3.69
N PRO A 801 45.68 117.81 -3.91
CA PRO A 801 44.26 118.04 -3.63
C PRO A 801 43.30 117.08 -4.36
N ASP A 802 43.67 116.60 -5.55
CA ASP A 802 42.86 115.64 -6.31
C ASP A 802 42.92 114.22 -5.69
N GLU A 803 44.03 113.84 -5.06
CA GLU A 803 44.18 112.56 -4.35
C GLU A 803 43.40 112.55 -3.04
N LEU A 804 43.44 113.66 -2.28
CA LEU A 804 42.63 113.82 -1.06
C LEU A 804 41.13 113.77 -1.37
N LYS A 805 40.71 114.27 -2.54
CA LYS A 805 39.31 114.26 -2.96
C LYS A 805 38.85 112.85 -3.32
N LYS A 806 39.73 112.08 -3.96
CA LYS A 806 39.50 110.67 -4.27
C LYS A 806 39.42 109.82 -3.01
N ASP A 807 40.29 110.09 -2.02
CA ASP A 807 40.26 109.43 -0.71
C ASP A 807 38.97 109.77 0.07
N GLU A 808 38.52 111.03 0.03
CA GLU A 808 37.24 111.47 0.61
C GLU A 808 36.04 110.77 -0.06
N GLU A 809 36.00 110.70 -1.40
CA GLU A 809 34.93 110.02 -2.13
C GLU A 809 34.89 108.51 -1.84
N SER A 810 36.04 107.85 -1.72
CA SER A 810 36.14 106.44 -1.35
C SER A 810 35.66 106.18 0.08
N LEU A 811 36.09 106.99 1.06
CA LEU A 811 35.62 106.85 2.44
C LEU A 811 34.15 107.21 2.63
N ALA A 812 33.62 108.17 1.87
CA ALA A 812 32.19 108.50 1.89
C ALA A 812 31.35 107.35 1.32
N ARG A 813 31.83 106.65 0.27
CA ARG A 813 31.19 105.43 -0.25
C ARG A 813 31.23 104.30 0.76
N LEU A 814 32.35 104.10 1.46
CA LEU A 814 32.46 103.09 2.52
C LEU A 814 31.55 103.40 3.72
N GLN A 815 31.52 104.65 4.18
CA GLN A 815 30.62 105.10 5.24
C GLN A 815 29.16 104.80 4.89
N GLN A 816 28.76 105.10 3.64
CA GLN A 816 27.43 104.79 3.14
C GLN A 816 27.17 103.28 3.08
N SER A 817 28.13 102.50 2.58
CA SER A 817 28.00 101.04 2.45
C SER A 817 27.90 100.34 3.81
N ILE A 818 28.68 100.77 4.82
CA ILE A 818 28.67 100.18 6.16
C ILE A 818 27.42 100.61 6.94
N SER A 819 26.96 101.85 6.78
CA SER A 819 25.74 102.33 7.45
C SER A 819 24.46 101.67 6.94
N GLN A 820 24.50 101.12 5.71
CA GLN A 820 23.38 100.39 5.11
C GLN A 820 23.31 98.91 5.52
N LEU A 821 24.32 98.40 6.24
CA LEU A 821 24.30 97.04 6.76
C LEU A 821 23.27 96.91 7.89
N ASP A 822 22.56 95.78 7.89
CA ASP A 822 21.53 95.48 8.88
C ASP A 822 22.17 95.13 10.24
N ARG A 823 22.40 96.16 11.05
CA ARG A 823 23.03 96.06 12.37
C ARG A 823 22.21 95.24 13.35
N ASP A 824 20.88 95.23 13.21
CA ASP A 824 20.00 94.56 14.19
C ASP A 824 20.07 93.03 14.08
N ARG A 825 20.64 92.50 13.00
CA ARG A 825 20.88 91.07 12.75
C ARG A 825 22.28 90.57 13.15
N LEU A 826 23.14 91.44 13.65
CA LEU A 826 24.44 91.06 14.21
C LEU A 826 24.31 90.69 15.70
N ASP A 827 25.21 89.89 16.26
CA ASP A 827 25.24 89.73 17.72
C ASP A 827 25.83 91.00 18.37
N GLU A 828 25.63 91.16 19.68
CA GLU A 828 25.98 92.40 20.38
C GLU A 828 27.47 92.77 20.25
N GLU A 829 28.37 91.78 20.19
CA GLU A 829 29.80 92.02 19.98
C GLU A 829 30.10 92.62 18.60
N GLN A 830 29.50 92.11 17.52
CA GLN A 830 29.73 92.63 16.17
C GLN A 830 28.96 93.95 15.94
N LYS A 831 27.86 94.21 16.67
CA LYS A 831 27.21 95.54 16.69
C LYS A 831 28.14 96.61 17.26
N ASP A 832 28.87 96.29 18.32
CA ASP A 832 29.87 97.18 18.91
C ASP A 832 31.04 97.42 17.94
N GLU A 833 31.52 96.38 17.25
CA GLU A 833 32.54 96.51 16.22
C GLU A 833 32.08 97.35 15.02
N HIS A 834 30.82 97.17 14.58
CA HIS A 834 30.21 97.96 13.51
C HIS A 834 30.19 99.45 13.86
N ALA A 835 29.80 99.78 15.09
CA ALA A 835 29.80 101.14 15.60
C ALA A 835 31.22 101.74 15.67
N GLN A 836 32.20 100.97 16.13
CA GLN A 836 33.61 101.40 16.20
C GLN A 836 34.22 101.63 14.81
N LEU A 837 33.89 100.79 13.83
CA LEU A 837 34.37 100.93 12.46
C LEU A 837 33.81 102.20 11.80
N LEU A 838 32.51 102.48 11.97
CA LEU A 838 31.89 103.72 11.48
C LEU A 838 32.52 104.96 12.11
N ASP A 839 32.78 104.94 13.43
CA ASP A 839 33.43 106.04 14.13
C ASP A 839 34.86 106.29 13.60
N ARG A 840 35.63 105.24 13.31
CA ARG A 840 36.96 105.35 12.69
C ARG A 840 36.92 105.94 11.28
N ILE A 841 35.96 105.53 10.46
CA ILE A 841 35.78 106.08 9.10
C ILE A 841 35.40 107.57 9.19
N ASN A 842 34.47 107.93 10.07
CA ASN A 842 34.03 109.32 10.27
C ASN A 842 35.19 110.22 10.73
N LYS A 843 35.97 109.78 11.72
CA LYS A 843 37.16 110.50 12.18
C LYS A 843 38.18 110.72 11.05
N THR A 844 38.38 109.73 10.19
CA THR A 844 39.33 109.82 9.08
C THR A 844 38.81 110.76 7.97
N LEU A 845 37.50 110.72 7.69
CA LEU A 845 36.83 111.69 6.80
C LEU A 845 36.96 113.12 7.32
N ASP A 846 36.78 113.35 8.62
CA ASP A 846 36.92 114.67 9.23
C ASP A 846 38.36 115.19 9.13
N VAL A 847 39.36 114.32 9.32
CA VAL A 847 40.78 114.69 9.13
C VAL A 847 41.06 115.10 7.69
N ILE A 848 40.59 114.35 6.69
CA ILE A 848 40.80 114.69 5.26
C ILE A 848 40.12 116.01 4.89
N LYS A 849 38.90 116.27 5.40
CA LYS A 849 38.17 117.53 5.17
C LYS A 849 38.85 118.76 5.78
N VAL A 850 39.62 118.60 6.86
CA VAL A 850 40.41 119.67 7.47
C VAL A 850 41.73 119.92 6.72
N CYS A 851 42.22 118.94 5.95
CA CYS A 851 43.39 119.09 5.09
C CYS A 851 43.11 119.80 3.75
N PHE A 852 41.85 120.11 3.46
CA PHE A 852 41.40 120.87 2.28
C PHE A 852 41.40 122.38 2.47
#